data_AF-A0A1B5DAL4-F1
#
_entry.id   AF-A0A1B5DAL4-F1
#
_cell.length_a   1.000
_cell.length_b   1.000
_cell.length_c   1.000
_cell.angle_alpha   90.00
_cell.angle_beta   90.00
_cell.angle_gamma   90.00
#
_symmetry.space_group_name_H-M   'P 1'
#
loop_
_entity.id
_entity.type
_entity.pdbx_description
1 polymer ?
#
loop_
_entity_poly.entity_id
_entity_poly.type
_entity_poly.pdbx_seq_one_letter_code
_entity_poly.pdbx_strand_id
1 'polypeptide(L)'
;MSANLSGQQFGGQDELLERLPARPKLLRELVVVPAGPDAVTFYGTQKPQTLRCPQGLKKLSELLALLDGRHSLDEISQDLASHFSGGVTGLVSLLFRYGLLEDGDAQSGNDEPVGCYAARFCGSSGYHANRDAAIAQADAVRLLVACPQPVRAALCASLGGGTLGTLRVVHSAAEVAGSEHTHALLVLSGGVEDEELLKVADALHASKRPYFIGTLGSDCMHLGPLVLPGLSASHRCARLQLSAPAPLADPLEAEFQCAYIAHEWLQIALGLLTETYLNKVRVHPVDSRGAYPVNKPIARIPGSLFGGLATAACLAPDDPAFAAWVHHVSVRMPPKEWLAPRLFEGHFKMANLKLYGAPVTRSYALGTLTLPAAAELPSHAGGSSVQAACDEPSLAQLAAILLYAVGEQTLEDGSRRRIAPSGGSLRSCSFYVLVNHLAQLASGLYLYDGETDSLIPVKVASLVALRQLLYGTEHAPCPVSLVASSHLGRVRNKYQDFGFNLVHWDAGIACQYATLVASVFGLRVVQPALLQAERCAELLNLNTQEHAQIASSVLHLGGPMSAPANQLLSSSSSTAQELLIGAGHTRACHVGQSLPGWVPPSPEGRDNTLDVASLLLGRRATYRYAEQPISTSCLVRLVVSAHRALVAHQERGGPRLDVWPWLLLMRPDGSMTPGIYDCRKPAPEQWVQRASPLTPAMFAECFNQQGFQKAGAALVFMADLEQSFSQMGRPVYSLLLQQAGGAAVATWLEALAMGLVGCTVGGIIEAGFMRLAGTDGYCETPLFSLVLGHSIEDGAC
;
A
#
# COMPACT_ATOMS: atom_id res chain seq x y z
N MET A 1 -2.06 7.61 24.68
CA MET A 1 -3.38 7.01 24.35
C MET A 1 -4.05 6.70 25.68
N SER A 2 -5.37 6.84 25.82
CA SER A 2 -6.08 6.48 27.05
C SER A 2 -6.60 5.04 26.98
N ALA A 3 -6.78 4.38 28.13
CA ALA A 3 -7.34 3.05 28.21
C ALA A 3 -8.74 2.97 27.57
N ASN A 4 -9.62 3.93 27.85
CA ASN A 4 -10.95 4.01 27.25
C ASN A 4 -10.93 4.05 25.71
N LEU A 5 -10.01 4.83 25.10
CA LEU A 5 -9.89 4.90 23.64
C LEU A 5 -9.30 3.61 23.06
N SER A 6 -8.38 2.94 23.77
CA SER A 6 -7.90 1.62 23.37
C SER A 6 -9.04 0.59 23.42
N GLY A 7 -9.78 0.53 24.54
CA GLY A 7 -10.95 -0.33 24.70
C GLY A 7 -12.02 -0.12 23.63
N GLN A 8 -12.32 1.13 23.27
CA GLN A 8 -13.24 1.46 22.16
C GLN A 8 -12.72 1.01 20.78
N GLN A 9 -11.42 1.12 20.52
CA GLN A 9 -10.84 0.67 19.25
C GLN A 9 -10.83 -0.85 19.10
N PHE A 10 -10.53 -1.58 20.18
CA PHE A 10 -10.60 -3.04 20.19
C PHE A 10 -12.06 -3.51 20.18
N GLY A 11 -12.91 -2.99 21.07
CA GLY A 11 -14.32 -3.36 21.19
C GLY A 11 -15.19 -3.13 19.94
N GLY A 12 -14.72 -2.32 18.98
CA GLY A 12 -15.35 -2.13 17.68
C GLY A 12 -14.80 -2.99 16.54
N GLN A 13 -13.82 -3.88 16.79
CA GLN A 13 -13.20 -4.73 15.76
C GLN A 13 -12.81 -6.12 16.29
N ASP A 14 -13.56 -7.12 15.84
CA ASP A 14 -13.35 -8.56 16.06
C ASP A 14 -11.86 -8.97 15.90
N GLU A 15 -11.24 -8.62 14.76
CA GLU A 15 -9.84 -8.94 14.41
C GLU A 15 -8.78 -8.28 15.34
N LEU A 16 -9.16 -7.29 16.15
CA LEU A 16 -8.29 -6.75 17.21
C LEU A 16 -8.52 -7.45 18.56
N LEU A 17 -9.77 -7.83 18.89
CA LEU A 17 -10.10 -8.57 20.12
C LEU A 17 -9.51 -9.98 20.12
N GLU A 18 -9.66 -10.71 19.01
CA GLU A 18 -9.10 -12.05 18.79
C GLU A 18 -7.57 -12.11 18.92
N ARG A 19 -6.90 -10.95 18.92
CA ARG A 19 -5.45 -10.81 19.06
C ARG A 19 -4.99 -10.40 20.45
N LEU A 20 -5.89 -10.17 21.41
CA LEU A 20 -5.51 -10.01 22.82
C LEU A 20 -5.09 -11.37 23.40
N PRO A 21 -4.08 -11.43 24.28
CA PRO A 21 -3.69 -12.67 24.94
C PRO A 21 -4.86 -13.18 25.80
N ALA A 22 -5.20 -14.47 25.66
CA ALA A 22 -6.30 -15.10 26.38
C ALA A 22 -6.01 -15.15 27.90
N ARG A 23 -4.74 -15.33 28.26
CA ARG A 23 -4.18 -15.28 29.62
C ARG A 23 -3.03 -14.29 29.66
N PRO A 24 -3.30 -12.97 29.82
CA PRO A 24 -2.26 -11.95 29.75
C PRO A 24 -1.15 -12.18 30.78
N LYS A 25 0.09 -12.27 30.31
CA LYS A 25 1.30 -12.45 31.11
C LYS A 25 2.20 -11.24 30.96
N LEU A 26 2.47 -10.52 32.05
CA LEU A 26 3.42 -9.41 32.07
C LEU A 26 4.85 -9.95 31.85
N LEU A 27 5.59 -9.31 30.96
CA LEU A 27 6.98 -9.68 30.69
C LEU A 27 7.84 -9.51 31.95
N ARG A 28 8.53 -10.59 32.35
CA ARG A 28 9.39 -10.64 33.56
C ARG A 28 10.64 -9.78 33.42
N GLU A 29 11.04 -9.52 32.18
CA GLU A 29 12.30 -8.89 31.81
C GLU A 29 12.21 -7.34 31.81
N LEU A 30 11.08 -6.79 32.30
CA LEU A 30 10.81 -5.36 32.36
C LEU A 30 11.40 -4.71 33.62
N VAL A 31 12.08 -3.57 33.44
CA VAL A 31 12.45 -2.68 34.54
C VAL A 31 11.38 -1.60 34.66
N VAL A 32 10.70 -1.56 35.81
CA VAL A 32 9.55 -0.70 36.08
C VAL A 32 9.98 0.46 36.96
N VAL A 33 9.94 1.69 36.43
CA VAL A 33 10.48 2.89 37.08
C VAL A 33 9.38 3.93 37.31
N PRO A 34 9.11 4.38 38.55
CA PRO A 34 8.19 5.49 38.81
C PRO A 34 8.63 6.78 38.10
N ALA A 35 7.72 7.39 37.34
CA ALA A 35 7.97 8.60 36.54
C ALA A 35 7.22 9.84 37.07
N GLY A 36 6.47 9.68 38.15
CA GLY A 36 5.66 10.71 38.81
C GLY A 36 4.70 10.09 39.83
N PRO A 37 3.86 10.90 40.51
CA PRO A 37 2.86 10.39 41.46
C PRO A 37 1.76 9.57 40.77
N ASP A 38 1.49 9.84 39.50
CA ASP A 38 0.47 9.20 38.65
C ASP A 38 1.08 8.39 37.49
N ALA A 39 2.41 8.22 37.42
CA ALA A 39 3.08 7.76 36.19
C ALA A 39 4.18 6.74 36.44
N VAL A 40 4.33 5.79 35.50
CA VAL A 40 5.35 4.74 35.52
C VAL A 40 5.89 4.50 34.11
N THR A 41 7.20 4.24 34.00
CA THR A 41 7.87 3.91 32.74
C THR A 41 8.39 2.48 32.78
N PHE A 42 8.06 1.71 31.76
CA PHE A 42 8.55 0.36 31.51
C PHE A 42 9.74 0.43 30.54
N TYR A 43 10.87 -0.15 30.94
CA TYR A 43 12.03 -0.41 30.07
C TYR A 43 12.17 -1.91 29.84
N GLY A 44 12.68 -2.33 28.68
CA GLY A 44 12.94 -3.75 28.37
C GLY A 44 12.42 -4.18 27.00
N THR A 45 11.38 -3.53 26.47
CA THR A 45 10.90 -3.70 25.09
C THR A 45 11.63 -2.77 24.12
N GLN A 46 11.32 -2.86 22.82
CA GLN A 46 11.94 -2.08 21.73
C GLN A 46 12.06 -0.56 22.01
N LYS A 47 11.11 0.04 22.73
CA LYS A 47 11.14 1.47 23.12
C LYS A 47 10.50 1.63 24.51
N PRO A 48 11.09 2.40 25.44
CA PRO A 48 10.49 2.63 26.76
C PRO A 48 9.06 3.19 26.66
N GLN A 49 8.15 2.69 27.50
CA GLN A 49 6.73 3.04 27.47
C GLN A 49 6.31 3.66 28.80
N THR A 50 5.82 4.91 28.78
CA THR A 50 5.31 5.59 29.97
C THR A 50 3.78 5.53 30.02
N LEU A 51 3.26 4.89 31.05
CA LEU A 51 1.83 4.84 31.36
C LEU A 51 1.49 5.90 32.42
N ARG A 52 0.39 6.63 32.21
CA ARG A 52 -0.23 7.50 33.22
C ARG A 52 -1.49 6.84 33.75
N CYS A 53 -1.64 6.85 35.07
CA CYS A 53 -2.72 6.24 35.82
C CYS A 53 -3.36 7.28 36.76
N PRO A 54 -4.26 8.15 36.26
CA PRO A 54 -4.95 9.16 37.08
C PRO A 54 -5.79 8.57 38.24
N GLN A 55 -6.07 7.26 38.19
CA GLN A 55 -6.79 6.50 39.21
C GLN A 55 -5.86 5.96 40.33
N GLY A 56 -4.56 6.31 40.29
CA GLY A 56 -3.55 5.94 41.27
C GLY A 56 -2.75 4.68 40.91
N LEU A 57 -1.44 4.69 41.21
CA LEU A 57 -0.53 3.57 40.93
C LEU A 57 -0.87 2.28 41.69
N LYS A 58 -1.57 2.35 42.84
CA LYS A 58 -2.01 1.15 43.59
C LYS A 58 -2.93 0.26 42.74
N LYS A 59 -3.94 0.85 42.08
CA LYS A 59 -4.85 0.10 41.19
C LYS A 59 -4.10 -0.52 40.02
N LEU A 60 -3.09 0.17 39.48
CA LEU A 60 -2.22 -0.44 38.46
C LEU A 60 -1.48 -1.67 39.03
N SER A 61 -0.89 -1.59 40.22
CA SER A 61 -0.21 -2.75 40.83
C SER A 61 -1.17 -3.92 41.13
N GLU A 62 -2.42 -3.64 41.49
CA GLU A 62 -3.47 -4.66 41.66
C GLU A 62 -3.76 -5.39 40.33
N LEU A 63 -3.88 -4.66 39.21
CA LEU A 63 -4.02 -5.28 37.89
C LEU A 63 -2.77 -6.06 37.46
N LEU A 64 -1.58 -5.44 37.57
CA LEU A 64 -0.32 -6.06 37.11
C LEU A 64 -0.01 -7.37 37.86
N ALA A 65 -0.47 -7.53 39.10
CA ALA A 65 -0.34 -8.77 39.86
C ALA A 65 -1.20 -9.94 39.33
N LEU A 66 -2.30 -9.65 38.61
CA LEU A 66 -3.14 -10.66 37.97
C LEU A 66 -2.73 -10.96 36.51
N LEU A 67 -1.79 -10.18 35.95
CA LEU A 67 -1.23 -10.46 34.62
C LEU A 67 -0.11 -11.52 34.72
N ASP A 68 -0.42 -12.68 35.29
CA ASP A 68 0.55 -13.74 35.60
C ASP A 68 0.61 -14.87 34.55
N GLY A 69 -0.24 -14.80 33.53
CA GLY A 69 -0.39 -15.87 32.52
C GLY A 69 -1.21 -17.08 32.97
N ARG A 70 -1.88 -17.01 34.13
CA ARG A 70 -2.77 -18.09 34.63
C ARG A 70 -4.22 -17.65 34.56
N HIS A 71 -4.51 -16.45 35.03
CA HIS A 71 -5.84 -15.85 34.96
C HIS A 71 -6.17 -15.47 33.51
N SER A 72 -7.39 -15.79 33.07
CA SER A 72 -7.92 -15.35 31.78
C SER A 72 -8.34 -13.89 31.81
N LEU A 73 -8.43 -13.26 30.63
CA LEU A 73 -8.91 -11.88 30.50
C LEU A 73 -10.31 -11.67 31.11
N ASP A 74 -11.18 -12.68 31.08
CA ASP A 74 -12.53 -12.63 31.66
C ASP A 74 -12.52 -12.72 33.19
N GLU A 75 -11.68 -13.58 33.78
CA GLU A 75 -11.50 -13.67 35.24
C GLU A 75 -10.96 -12.35 35.81
N ILE A 76 -9.90 -11.80 35.20
CA ILE A 76 -9.32 -10.51 35.59
C ILE A 76 -10.34 -9.37 35.41
N SER A 77 -11.20 -9.45 34.40
CA SER A 77 -12.27 -8.48 34.16
C SER A 77 -13.40 -8.56 35.18
N GLN A 78 -13.68 -9.73 35.74
CA GLN A 78 -14.64 -9.93 36.83
C GLN A 78 -14.07 -9.43 38.16
N ASP A 79 -12.85 -9.85 38.53
CA ASP A 79 -12.20 -9.49 39.79
C ASP A 79 -12.00 -7.98 39.96
N LEU A 80 -11.71 -7.27 38.86
CA LEU A 80 -11.42 -5.83 38.86
C LEU A 80 -12.54 -4.97 38.22
N ALA A 81 -13.73 -5.53 38.01
CA ALA A 81 -14.86 -4.88 37.34
C ALA A 81 -15.22 -3.49 37.91
N SER A 82 -15.14 -3.34 39.24
CA SER A 82 -15.46 -2.09 39.95
C SER A 82 -14.29 -1.11 40.08
N HIS A 83 -13.06 -1.51 39.70
CA HIS A 83 -11.86 -0.71 39.94
C HIS A 83 -11.58 0.34 38.85
N PHE A 84 -12.00 0.13 37.59
CA PHE A 84 -11.57 0.94 36.44
C PHE A 84 -12.74 1.50 35.61
N SER A 85 -12.86 2.84 35.53
CA SER A 85 -13.90 3.56 34.77
C SER A 85 -13.74 3.53 33.23
N GLY A 86 -13.25 2.42 32.68
CA GLY A 86 -12.99 2.22 31.26
C GLY A 86 -12.86 0.74 30.85
N GLY A 87 -13.19 -0.19 31.75
CA GLY A 87 -13.02 -1.64 31.56
C GLY A 87 -11.56 -2.10 31.69
N VAL A 88 -11.38 -3.29 32.25
CA VAL A 88 -10.06 -3.96 32.37
C VAL A 88 -9.46 -4.19 30.98
N THR A 89 -10.27 -4.66 30.02
CA THR A 89 -9.95 -4.83 28.60
C THR A 89 -9.33 -3.58 27.96
N GLY A 90 -9.77 -2.38 28.36
CA GLY A 90 -9.22 -1.11 27.86
C GLY A 90 -7.79 -0.84 28.32
N LEU A 91 -7.41 -1.33 29.50
CA LEU A 91 -6.05 -1.20 30.04
C LEU A 91 -5.15 -2.38 29.60
N VAL A 92 -5.66 -3.61 29.57
CA VAL A 92 -4.92 -4.77 29.04
C VAL A 92 -4.58 -4.58 27.55
N SER A 93 -5.53 -4.10 26.73
CA SER A 93 -5.27 -3.80 25.31
C SER A 93 -4.21 -2.70 25.11
N LEU A 94 -4.12 -1.73 26.02
CA LEU A 94 -3.10 -0.69 26.00
C LEU A 94 -1.71 -1.26 26.36
N LEU A 95 -1.62 -2.11 27.39
CA LEU A 95 -0.38 -2.80 27.77
C LEU A 95 0.10 -3.77 26.68
N PHE A 96 -0.83 -4.52 26.07
CA PHE A 96 -0.56 -5.38 24.91
C PHE A 96 -0.02 -4.58 23.72
N ARG A 97 -0.67 -3.46 23.36
CA ARG A 97 -0.24 -2.56 22.28
C ARG A 97 1.10 -1.87 22.55
N TYR A 98 1.49 -1.73 23.82
CA TYR A 98 2.83 -1.31 24.25
C TYR A 98 3.88 -2.44 24.23
N GLY A 99 3.49 -3.66 23.89
CA GLY A 99 4.38 -4.83 23.80
C GLY A 99 4.82 -5.36 25.16
N LEU A 100 4.10 -5.02 26.24
CA LEU A 100 4.46 -5.35 27.62
C LEU A 100 3.91 -6.72 28.07
N LEU A 101 3.10 -7.37 27.24
CA LEU A 101 2.42 -8.64 27.54
C LEU A 101 2.75 -9.70 26.48
N GLU A 102 2.89 -10.94 26.94
CA GLU A 102 2.78 -12.17 26.14
C GLU A 102 1.54 -12.98 26.59
N ASP A 103 1.19 -14.06 25.89
CA ASP A 103 0.11 -14.97 26.30
C ASP A 103 0.62 -16.16 27.13
N GLY A 104 -0.09 -16.48 28.21
CA GLY A 104 0.32 -17.46 29.20
C GLY A 104 -0.15 -18.88 28.91
N ASP A 105 0.79 -19.79 28.68
CA ASP A 105 0.54 -21.23 28.79
C ASP A 105 0.92 -21.74 30.19
N ALA A 106 0.11 -22.64 30.74
CA ALA A 106 0.28 -23.25 32.06
C ALA A 106 1.54 -24.14 32.16
N GLN A 107 2.17 -24.49 31.03
CA GLN A 107 3.45 -25.19 30.95
C GLN A 107 4.64 -24.29 30.56
N SER A 108 4.40 -23.01 30.21
CA SER A 108 5.44 -22.11 29.69
C SER A 108 6.44 -21.66 30.75
N GLY A 109 7.73 -21.64 30.39
CA GLY A 109 8.80 -21.42 31.36
C GLY A 109 10.21 -21.28 30.80
N ASN A 110 10.39 -20.99 29.50
CA ASN A 110 11.74 -20.78 28.97
C ASN A 110 12.31 -19.41 29.41
N ASP A 111 13.03 -19.45 30.54
CA ASP A 111 13.83 -18.35 31.09
C ASP A 111 15.30 -18.35 30.59
N GLU A 112 15.64 -19.11 29.54
CA GLU A 112 16.97 -19.03 28.92
C GLU A 112 17.20 -17.66 28.25
N PRO A 113 18.47 -17.25 28.01
CA PRO A 113 18.77 -15.92 27.47
C PRO A 113 18.08 -15.60 26.14
N VAL A 114 17.87 -16.59 25.26
CA VAL A 114 17.18 -16.39 23.97
C VAL A 114 15.66 -16.28 24.17
N GLY A 115 15.07 -17.08 25.06
CA GLY A 115 13.65 -16.97 25.43
C GLY A 115 13.34 -15.60 26.06
N CYS A 116 14.20 -15.14 26.99
CA CYS A 116 14.15 -13.81 27.58
C CYS A 116 14.33 -12.68 26.54
N TYR A 117 15.19 -12.87 25.54
CA TYR A 117 15.33 -11.92 24.43
C TYR A 117 14.08 -11.90 23.56
N ALA A 118 13.59 -13.06 23.11
CA ALA A 118 12.41 -13.17 22.25
C ALA A 118 11.18 -12.51 22.89
N ALA A 119 10.91 -12.78 24.18
CA ALA A 119 9.77 -12.24 24.90
C ALA A 119 9.65 -10.69 24.81
N ARG A 120 10.80 -9.98 24.86
CA ARG A 120 10.88 -8.51 24.75
C ARG A 120 10.45 -7.97 23.38
N PHE A 121 10.42 -8.82 22.34
CA PHE A 121 10.18 -8.43 20.96
C PHE A 121 9.03 -9.19 20.26
N CYS A 122 8.52 -10.32 20.79
CA CYS A 122 7.30 -10.98 20.29
C CYS A 122 6.13 -9.99 20.20
N GLY A 123 5.93 -9.17 21.25
CA GLY A 123 4.96 -8.07 21.27
C GLY A 123 5.28 -6.88 20.35
N SER A 124 6.41 -6.86 19.65
CA SER A 124 6.74 -5.84 18.65
C SER A 124 6.28 -6.24 17.24
N SER A 125 6.50 -7.49 16.84
CA SER A 125 6.08 -8.02 15.54
C SER A 125 4.64 -8.56 15.54
N GLY A 126 4.23 -9.19 16.65
CA GLY A 126 2.91 -9.80 16.82
C GLY A 126 2.75 -11.16 16.11
N TYR A 127 3.85 -11.79 15.70
CA TYR A 127 3.84 -13.13 15.08
C TYR A 127 3.53 -14.25 16.07
N HIS A 128 4.18 -14.21 17.23
CA HIS A 128 4.12 -15.24 18.25
C HIS A 128 3.35 -14.69 19.44
N ALA A 129 2.41 -15.48 19.97
CA ALA A 129 1.66 -15.12 21.17
C ALA A 129 2.58 -15.01 22.40
N ASN A 130 3.65 -15.80 22.43
CA ASN A 130 4.65 -15.83 23.50
C ASN A 130 6.04 -16.25 23.01
N ARG A 131 7.03 -16.19 23.91
CA ARG A 131 8.42 -16.54 23.64
C ARG A 131 8.61 -17.99 23.15
N ASP A 132 7.87 -18.94 23.72
CA ASP A 132 8.08 -20.38 23.47
C ASP A 132 7.71 -20.73 22.02
N ALA A 133 6.66 -20.10 21.47
CA ALA A 133 6.31 -20.21 20.05
C ALA A 133 7.34 -19.58 19.10
N ALA A 134 8.16 -18.62 19.54
CA ALA A 134 9.26 -18.07 18.75
C ALA A 134 10.49 -19.01 18.78
N ILE A 135 10.82 -19.58 19.94
CA ILE A 135 11.88 -20.59 20.07
C ILE A 135 11.55 -21.83 19.23
N ALA A 136 10.31 -22.35 19.30
CA ALA A 136 9.88 -23.48 18.48
C ALA A 136 9.98 -23.23 16.96
N GLN A 137 9.90 -21.97 16.51
CA GLN A 137 10.16 -21.62 15.12
C GLN A 137 11.66 -21.70 14.78
N ALA A 138 12.55 -21.24 15.67
CA ALA A 138 14.00 -21.36 15.50
C ALA A 138 14.49 -22.82 15.59
N ASP A 139 13.87 -23.65 16.43
CA ASP A 139 14.11 -25.10 16.50
C ASP A 139 13.70 -25.83 15.22
N ALA A 140 12.73 -25.30 14.46
CA ALA A 140 12.39 -25.80 13.13
C ALA A 140 13.39 -25.39 12.03
N VAL A 141 14.29 -24.42 12.30
CA VAL A 141 15.26 -23.95 11.30
C VAL A 141 16.42 -24.93 11.15
N ARG A 142 16.51 -25.47 9.94
CA ARG A 142 17.73 -26.08 9.39
C ARG A 142 18.47 -25.03 8.54
N LEU A 143 19.60 -24.55 9.03
CA LEU A 143 20.39 -23.45 8.46
C LEU A 143 21.65 -23.97 7.75
N LEU A 144 21.85 -23.54 6.49
CA LEU A 144 23.18 -23.55 5.86
C LEU A 144 23.90 -22.23 6.12
N VAL A 145 25.21 -22.29 6.37
CA VAL A 145 26.06 -21.10 6.54
C VAL A 145 27.21 -21.13 5.53
N ALA A 146 27.37 -20.06 4.75
CA ALA A 146 28.50 -19.87 3.84
C ALA A 146 29.17 -18.54 4.17
N CYS A 147 30.50 -18.54 4.37
CA CYS A 147 31.24 -17.37 4.83
C CYS A 147 32.75 -17.48 4.51
N PRO A 148 33.49 -16.36 4.46
CA PRO A 148 34.95 -16.36 4.40
C PRO A 148 35.56 -17.12 5.58
N GLN A 149 36.71 -17.75 5.36
CA GLN A 149 37.39 -18.54 6.40
C GLN A 149 37.70 -17.76 7.70
N PRO A 150 38.17 -16.49 7.68
CA PRO A 150 38.53 -15.77 8.90
C PRO A 150 37.35 -15.60 9.89
N VAL A 151 36.20 -15.12 9.42
CA VAL A 151 35.04 -14.81 10.28
C VAL A 151 34.21 -16.03 10.70
N ARG A 152 34.52 -17.22 10.17
CA ARG A 152 33.73 -18.45 10.36
C ARG A 152 33.52 -18.82 11.83
N ALA A 153 34.57 -18.66 12.66
CA ALA A 153 34.50 -19.00 14.08
C ALA A 153 33.55 -18.05 14.84
N ALA A 154 33.71 -16.73 14.63
CA ALA A 154 32.85 -15.72 15.22
C ALA A 154 31.38 -15.86 14.76
N LEU A 155 31.14 -16.18 13.48
CA LEU A 155 29.80 -16.43 12.95
C LEU A 155 29.12 -17.62 13.62
N CYS A 156 29.82 -18.76 13.73
CA CYS A 156 29.26 -19.96 14.35
C CYS A 156 29.03 -19.77 15.86
N ALA A 157 29.89 -18.99 16.54
CA ALA A 157 29.67 -18.61 17.93
C ALA A 157 28.46 -17.68 18.10
N SER A 158 28.31 -16.69 17.21
CA SER A 158 27.23 -15.67 17.26
C SER A 158 25.84 -16.24 16.93
N LEU A 159 25.78 -17.31 16.12
CA LEU A 159 24.52 -18.00 15.81
C LEU A 159 24.01 -18.92 16.94
N GLY A 160 24.86 -19.23 17.92
CA GLY A 160 24.50 -19.99 19.13
C GLY A 160 24.42 -21.51 18.92
N GLY A 161 25.15 -22.26 19.75
CA GLY A 161 24.96 -23.71 19.86
C GLY A 161 23.66 -24.02 20.59
N GLY A 162 22.70 -24.67 19.91
CA GLY A 162 21.39 -25.00 20.48
C GLY A 162 20.34 -23.88 20.38
N THR A 163 20.64 -22.75 19.73
CA THR A 163 19.66 -21.69 19.44
C THR A 163 18.85 -21.95 18.16
N LEU A 164 19.23 -22.97 17.39
CA LEU A 164 18.63 -23.37 16.12
C LEU A 164 18.60 -24.91 16.03
N GLY A 165 17.60 -25.45 15.33
CA GLY A 165 17.42 -26.89 15.17
C GLY A 165 18.64 -27.59 14.55
N THR A 166 19.13 -27.10 13.40
CA THR A 166 20.44 -27.52 12.87
C THR A 166 21.18 -26.38 12.19
N LEU A 167 22.51 -26.37 12.34
CA LEU A 167 23.43 -25.46 11.65
C LEU A 167 24.49 -26.29 10.92
N ARG A 168 24.67 -26.08 9.62
CA ARG A 168 25.73 -26.69 8.82
C ARG A 168 26.47 -25.63 8.02
N VAL A 169 27.78 -25.51 8.23
CA VAL A 169 28.64 -24.72 7.35
C VAL A 169 28.84 -25.47 6.03
N VAL A 170 28.82 -24.77 4.90
CA VAL A 170 29.06 -25.31 3.55
C VAL A 170 30.14 -24.51 2.81
N HIS A 171 30.86 -25.16 1.89
CA HIS A 171 31.99 -24.56 1.18
C HIS A 171 31.88 -24.63 -0.35
N SER A 172 30.96 -25.44 -0.88
CA SER A 172 30.78 -25.61 -2.33
C SER A 172 29.30 -25.74 -2.74
N ALA A 173 29.01 -25.45 -4.01
CA ALA A 173 27.69 -25.64 -4.60
C ALA A 173 27.19 -27.10 -4.50
N ALA A 174 28.10 -28.08 -4.52
CA ALA A 174 27.76 -29.50 -4.41
C ALA A 174 27.22 -29.86 -3.01
N GLU A 175 27.76 -29.26 -1.95
CA GLU A 175 27.26 -29.47 -0.58
C GLU A 175 25.85 -28.93 -0.37
N VAL A 176 25.52 -27.80 -1.02
CA VAL A 176 24.16 -27.24 -1.02
C VAL A 176 23.18 -28.20 -1.70
N ALA A 177 23.52 -28.67 -2.90
CA ALA A 177 22.68 -29.59 -3.67
C ALA A 177 22.39 -30.91 -2.93
N GLY A 178 23.34 -31.40 -2.12
CA GLY A 178 23.20 -32.59 -1.29
C GLY A 178 22.70 -32.35 0.15
N SER A 179 21.94 -31.28 0.42
CA SER A 179 21.55 -30.92 1.79
C SER A 179 20.06 -30.56 1.97
N GLU A 180 19.41 -31.19 2.95
CA GLU A 180 18.08 -30.78 3.41
C GLU A 180 18.18 -29.54 4.31
N HIS A 181 17.83 -28.38 3.76
CA HIS A 181 17.82 -27.11 4.47
C HIS A 181 16.47 -26.38 4.33
N THR A 182 16.19 -25.53 5.32
CA THR A 182 15.02 -24.63 5.33
C THR A 182 15.40 -23.21 4.92
N HIS A 183 16.58 -22.76 5.37
CA HIS A 183 17.10 -21.40 5.22
C HIS A 183 18.61 -21.45 4.99
N ALA A 184 19.19 -20.36 4.49
CA ALA A 184 20.64 -20.16 4.49
C ALA A 184 21.05 -18.73 4.88
N LEU A 185 22.29 -18.60 5.38
CA LEU A 185 22.97 -17.34 5.64
C LEU A 185 24.28 -17.31 4.85
N LEU A 186 24.41 -16.29 4.00
CA LEU A 186 25.62 -16.01 3.23
C LEU A 186 26.29 -14.74 3.79
N VAL A 187 27.55 -14.85 4.21
CA VAL A 187 28.41 -13.71 4.49
C VAL A 187 29.43 -13.59 3.35
N LEU A 188 29.65 -12.37 2.89
CA LEU A 188 30.59 -12.00 1.83
C LEU A 188 31.65 -11.02 2.34
N SER A 189 32.85 -11.06 1.79
CA SER A 189 33.99 -10.22 2.14
C SER A 189 34.03 -8.86 1.42
N GLY A 190 33.27 -8.72 0.32
CA GLY A 190 33.36 -7.59 -0.61
C GLY A 190 34.48 -7.71 -1.64
N GLY A 191 35.42 -8.63 -1.43
CA GLY A 191 36.60 -8.85 -2.29
C GLY A 191 36.38 -9.82 -3.45
N VAL A 192 37.46 -10.05 -4.21
CA VAL A 192 37.52 -11.05 -5.30
C VAL A 192 37.40 -12.48 -4.76
N GLU A 193 37.79 -12.70 -3.50
CA GLU A 193 37.69 -13.99 -2.80
C GLU A 193 36.24 -14.52 -2.69
N ASP A 194 35.24 -13.66 -2.90
CA ASP A 194 33.83 -14.04 -2.91
C ASP A 194 33.43 -14.92 -4.11
N GLU A 195 34.26 -15.13 -5.14
CA GLU A 195 33.85 -15.88 -6.35
C GLU A 195 33.34 -17.30 -6.08
N GLU A 196 33.95 -18.07 -5.17
CA GLU A 196 33.43 -19.40 -4.80
C GLU A 196 32.16 -19.29 -3.94
N LEU A 197 32.09 -18.31 -3.04
CA LEU A 197 30.89 -18.02 -2.24
C LEU A 197 29.70 -17.59 -3.12
N LEU A 198 29.97 -16.94 -4.26
CA LEU A 198 28.96 -16.59 -5.26
C LEU A 198 28.45 -17.80 -6.06
N LYS A 199 29.25 -18.87 -6.23
CA LYS A 199 28.77 -20.15 -6.76
C LYS A 199 27.90 -20.90 -5.74
N VAL A 200 28.24 -20.80 -4.45
CA VAL A 200 27.37 -21.28 -3.36
C VAL A 200 26.05 -20.49 -3.36
N ALA A 201 26.09 -19.17 -3.56
CA ALA A 201 24.90 -18.31 -3.65
C ALA A 201 24.01 -18.64 -4.86
N ASP A 202 24.58 -19.02 -6.02
CA ASP A 202 23.83 -19.51 -7.17
C ASP A 202 23.11 -20.84 -6.84
N ALA A 203 23.79 -21.77 -6.15
CA ALA A 203 23.21 -23.03 -5.70
C ALA A 203 22.09 -22.84 -4.65
N LEU A 204 22.26 -21.89 -3.72
CA LEU A 204 21.22 -21.48 -2.77
C LEU A 204 20.00 -20.85 -3.47
N HIS A 205 20.20 -20.11 -4.56
CA HIS A 205 19.08 -19.62 -5.37
C HIS A 205 18.36 -20.77 -6.11
N ALA A 206 19.12 -21.72 -6.65
CA ALA A 206 18.59 -22.89 -7.33
C ALA A 206 17.80 -23.85 -6.40
N SER A 207 18.11 -23.89 -5.09
CA SER A 207 17.37 -24.71 -4.11
C SER A 207 15.95 -24.22 -3.83
N LYS A 208 15.60 -22.99 -4.27
CA LYS A 208 14.32 -22.31 -4.04
C LYS A 208 13.98 -22.10 -2.55
N ARG A 209 14.98 -22.16 -1.66
CA ARG A 209 14.83 -21.83 -0.22
C ARG A 209 15.13 -20.35 0.04
N PRO A 210 14.55 -19.75 1.10
CA PRO A 210 14.94 -18.42 1.57
C PRO A 210 16.42 -18.38 1.98
N TYR A 211 17.13 -17.30 1.63
CA TYR A 211 18.47 -17.05 2.17
C TYR A 211 18.74 -15.57 2.42
N PHE A 212 19.45 -15.26 3.50
CA PHE A 212 19.87 -13.90 3.85
C PHE A 212 21.34 -13.68 3.48
N ILE A 213 21.70 -12.41 3.24
CA ILE A 213 23.03 -12.02 2.82
C ILE A 213 23.54 -10.90 3.73
N GLY A 214 24.80 -11.00 4.17
CA GLY A 214 25.57 -9.86 4.67
C GLY A 214 26.83 -9.68 3.81
N THR A 215 27.25 -8.44 3.58
CA THR A 215 28.58 -8.14 3.01
C THR A 215 29.34 -7.23 3.96
N LEU A 216 30.51 -7.69 4.39
CA LEU A 216 31.43 -6.93 5.23
C LEU A 216 32.10 -5.80 4.40
N GLY A 217 32.58 -4.76 5.07
CA GLY A 217 33.36 -3.73 4.40
C GLY A 217 33.98 -2.69 5.33
N SER A 218 34.98 -1.97 4.82
CA SER A 218 35.74 -0.95 5.56
C SER A 218 35.20 0.48 5.39
N ASP A 219 34.33 0.72 4.40
CA ASP A 219 33.61 1.99 4.18
C ASP A 219 32.11 1.86 4.49
N CYS A 220 31.53 0.69 4.24
CA CYS A 220 30.16 0.34 4.60
C CYS A 220 29.98 -1.18 4.77
N MET A 221 28.94 -1.57 5.51
CA MET A 221 28.46 -2.94 5.62
C MET A 221 27.07 -3.03 4.98
N HIS A 222 26.79 -4.11 4.26
CA HIS A 222 25.47 -4.38 3.67
C HIS A 222 24.73 -5.46 4.45
N LEU A 223 23.50 -5.17 4.87
CA LEU A 223 22.56 -6.15 5.39
C LEU A 223 21.41 -6.40 4.40
N GLY A 224 21.23 -7.66 4.03
CA GLY A 224 20.25 -8.12 3.05
C GLY A 224 20.79 -8.15 1.61
N PRO A 225 19.91 -8.49 0.64
CA PRO A 225 18.51 -8.81 0.84
C PRO A 225 18.27 -10.14 1.57
N LEU A 226 17.08 -10.28 2.13
CA LEU A 226 16.46 -11.59 2.30
C LEU A 226 15.93 -12.01 0.92
N VAL A 227 16.55 -13.04 0.33
CA VAL A 227 16.21 -13.55 -0.99
C VAL A 227 15.13 -14.64 -0.86
N LEU A 228 14.00 -14.41 -1.51
CA LEU A 228 12.96 -15.40 -1.80
C LEU A 228 13.01 -15.69 -3.31
N PRO A 229 13.63 -16.80 -3.77
CA PRO A 229 13.81 -17.09 -5.19
C PRO A 229 12.49 -17.07 -5.97
N GLY A 230 12.45 -16.31 -7.06
CA GLY A 230 11.24 -16.10 -7.88
C GLY A 230 10.32 -14.96 -7.42
N LEU A 231 10.51 -14.39 -6.23
CA LEU A 231 9.68 -13.31 -5.70
C LEU A 231 10.45 -12.01 -5.42
N SER A 232 11.61 -12.10 -4.78
CA SER A 232 12.43 -10.92 -4.44
C SER A 232 13.68 -10.81 -5.31
N ALA A 233 14.33 -9.64 -5.26
CA ALA A 233 15.68 -9.45 -5.77
C ALA A 233 16.62 -10.56 -5.28
N SER A 234 17.42 -11.14 -6.19
CA SER A 234 18.46 -12.12 -5.87
C SER A 234 19.80 -11.46 -5.57
N HIS A 235 20.77 -12.24 -5.08
CA HIS A 235 22.13 -11.74 -4.81
C HIS A 235 22.80 -11.14 -6.07
N ARG A 236 22.58 -11.72 -7.25
CA ARG A 236 23.05 -11.17 -8.54
C ARG A 236 22.35 -9.87 -8.89
N CYS A 237 21.03 -9.77 -8.68
CA CYS A 237 20.29 -8.51 -8.89
C CYS A 237 20.80 -7.41 -7.96
N ALA A 238 21.04 -7.72 -6.67
CA ALA A 238 21.55 -6.78 -5.68
C ALA A 238 22.93 -6.23 -6.08
N ARG A 239 23.88 -7.09 -6.48
CA ARG A 239 25.23 -6.69 -6.92
C ARG A 239 25.25 -5.87 -8.22
N LEU A 240 24.16 -5.83 -8.99
CA LEU A 240 24.01 -5.00 -10.18
C LEU A 240 23.32 -3.65 -9.90
N GLN A 241 22.78 -3.45 -8.70
CA GLN A 241 22.08 -2.22 -8.27
C GLN A 241 22.82 -1.46 -7.16
N LEU A 242 23.92 -2.00 -6.64
CA LEU A 242 24.64 -1.49 -5.49
C LEU A 242 26.15 -1.50 -5.76
N SER A 243 26.84 -0.45 -5.34
CA SER A 243 28.31 -0.45 -5.21
C SER A 243 28.75 -1.57 -4.27
N ALA A 244 29.81 -2.29 -4.60
CA ALA A 244 30.42 -3.23 -3.66
C ALA A 244 31.13 -2.46 -2.54
N PRO A 245 31.02 -2.87 -1.26
CA PRO A 245 31.83 -2.32 -0.18
C PRO A 245 33.33 -2.46 -0.43
N ALA A 246 34.11 -1.53 0.13
CA ALA A 246 35.57 -1.63 0.16
C ALA A 246 35.99 -2.82 1.05
N PRO A 247 36.93 -3.69 0.62
CA PRO A 247 37.33 -4.86 1.41
C PRO A 247 37.76 -4.52 2.84
N LEU A 248 37.37 -5.38 3.79
CA LEU A 248 37.66 -5.22 5.21
C LEU A 248 38.89 -6.04 5.62
N ALA A 249 39.93 -5.37 6.10
CA ALA A 249 41.20 -6.00 6.51
C ALA A 249 41.41 -6.08 8.03
N ASP A 250 40.60 -5.39 8.84
CA ASP A 250 40.64 -5.46 10.30
C ASP A 250 39.86 -6.70 10.79
N PRO A 251 40.51 -7.69 11.46
CA PRO A 251 39.81 -8.87 11.93
C PRO A 251 38.75 -8.59 13.00
N LEU A 252 38.97 -7.60 13.88
CA LEU A 252 38.06 -7.33 15.00
C LEU A 252 36.77 -6.66 14.51
N GLU A 253 36.90 -5.72 13.56
CA GLU A 253 35.75 -5.12 12.88
C GLU A 253 35.02 -6.17 12.02
N ALA A 254 35.74 -7.09 11.39
CA ALA A 254 35.13 -8.19 10.63
C ALA A 254 34.37 -9.18 11.52
N GLU A 255 34.88 -9.51 12.71
CA GLU A 255 34.16 -10.30 13.73
C GLU A 255 32.92 -9.55 14.23
N PHE A 256 33.02 -8.25 14.52
CA PHE A 256 31.89 -7.43 14.97
C PHE A 256 30.78 -7.33 13.91
N GLN A 257 31.11 -6.96 12.67
CA GLN A 257 30.14 -6.90 11.57
C GLN A 257 29.50 -8.27 11.31
N CYS A 258 30.27 -9.36 11.40
CA CYS A 258 29.75 -10.71 11.21
C CYS A 258 28.80 -11.14 12.35
N ALA A 259 29.10 -10.77 13.59
CA ALA A 259 28.20 -10.97 14.73
C ALA A 259 26.90 -10.14 14.58
N TYR A 260 26.97 -8.93 14.05
CA TYR A 260 25.80 -8.10 13.79
C TYR A 260 24.93 -8.65 12.64
N ILE A 261 25.53 -9.20 11.57
CA ILE A 261 24.83 -9.94 10.52
C ILE A 261 24.10 -11.16 11.11
N ALA A 262 24.77 -11.94 11.99
CA ALA A 262 24.17 -13.08 12.67
C ALA A 262 22.99 -12.67 13.57
N HIS A 263 23.11 -11.55 14.28
CA HIS A 263 22.07 -11.00 15.16
C HIS A 263 20.82 -10.53 14.40
N GLU A 264 20.99 -9.84 13.27
CA GLU A 264 19.86 -9.44 12.41
C GLU A 264 19.21 -10.67 11.75
N TRP A 265 19.99 -11.69 11.35
CA TRP A 265 19.43 -12.95 10.87
C TRP A 265 18.66 -13.73 11.96
N LEU A 266 19.17 -13.79 13.20
CA LEU A 266 18.46 -14.44 14.31
C LEU A 266 17.10 -13.79 14.61
N GLN A 267 17.01 -12.45 14.54
CA GLN A 267 15.72 -11.75 14.70
C GLN A 267 14.73 -12.03 13.56
N ILE A 268 15.23 -12.31 12.34
CA ILE A 268 14.41 -12.80 11.22
C ILE A 268 13.91 -14.22 11.52
N ALA A 269 14.79 -15.13 11.93
CA ALA A 269 14.46 -16.53 12.23
C ALA A 269 13.46 -16.69 13.40
N LEU A 270 13.58 -15.85 14.43
CA LEU A 270 12.68 -15.80 15.60
C LEU A 270 11.40 -14.96 15.37
N GLY A 271 11.17 -14.43 14.16
CA GLY A 271 9.96 -13.65 13.85
C GLY A 271 9.82 -12.35 14.66
N LEU A 272 10.92 -11.73 15.09
CA LEU A 272 10.92 -10.59 16.04
C LEU A 272 10.90 -9.22 15.36
N LEU A 273 11.26 -9.15 14.07
CA LEU A 273 11.28 -7.89 13.32
C LEU A 273 9.89 -7.50 12.78
N THR A 274 9.63 -6.20 12.75
CA THR A 274 8.63 -5.58 11.86
C THR A 274 9.22 -5.11 10.53
N GLU A 275 10.55 -5.04 10.45
CA GLU A 275 11.30 -4.59 9.27
C GLU A 275 11.58 -5.79 8.36
N THR A 276 11.23 -5.70 7.08
CA THR A 276 11.51 -6.75 6.09
C THR A 276 12.78 -6.44 5.31
N TYR A 277 13.60 -7.46 5.04
CA TYR A 277 14.78 -7.34 4.14
C TYR A 277 14.50 -7.80 2.70
N LEU A 278 13.23 -8.00 2.34
CA LEU A 278 12.83 -8.27 0.95
C LEU A 278 13.03 -7.01 0.11
N ASN A 279 13.56 -7.16 -1.10
CA ASN A 279 13.70 -6.07 -2.09
C ASN A 279 14.41 -4.82 -1.57
N LYS A 280 15.34 -5.01 -0.62
CA LYS A 280 16.01 -3.94 0.09
C LYS A 280 17.34 -4.41 0.67
N VAL A 281 18.34 -3.53 0.63
CA VAL A 281 19.59 -3.66 1.38
C VAL A 281 19.71 -2.48 2.31
N ARG A 282 20.04 -2.73 3.58
CA ARG A 282 20.33 -1.68 4.55
C ARG A 282 21.85 -1.48 4.57
N VAL A 283 22.28 -0.33 4.08
CA VAL A 283 23.69 0.06 3.99
C VAL A 283 24.05 0.80 5.28
N HIS A 284 24.96 0.23 6.07
CA HIS A 284 25.51 0.83 7.28
C HIS A 284 26.85 1.48 6.93
N PRO A 285 26.99 2.81 6.90
CA PRO A 285 28.29 3.45 6.72
C PRO A 285 29.20 3.13 7.91
N VAL A 286 30.46 2.78 7.62
CA VAL A 286 31.50 2.54 8.63
C VAL A 286 32.33 3.83 8.72
N ASP A 287 31.74 4.84 9.37
CA ASP A 287 32.40 6.14 9.57
C ASP A 287 32.49 6.55 11.04
N SER A 288 33.53 7.33 11.37
CA SER A 288 33.77 7.85 12.72
C SER A 288 32.84 9.01 13.11
N ARG A 289 31.79 9.26 12.33
CA ARG A 289 30.82 10.36 12.50
C ARG A 289 29.44 9.84 12.92
N GLY A 290 29.22 8.53 12.88
CA GLY A 290 27.96 7.90 13.25
C GLY A 290 26.85 8.10 12.23
N ALA A 291 27.20 8.10 10.93
CA ALA A 291 26.21 8.25 9.86
C ALA A 291 25.11 7.18 9.92
N TYR A 292 23.86 7.60 9.77
CA TYR A 292 22.70 6.70 9.90
C TYR A 292 22.64 5.65 8.78
N PRO A 293 22.26 4.39 9.07
CA PRO A 293 22.07 3.37 8.04
C PRO A 293 20.98 3.77 7.03
N VAL A 294 21.28 3.58 5.74
CA VAL A 294 20.41 3.95 4.62
C VAL A 294 19.76 2.71 4.02
N ASN A 295 18.44 2.69 3.96
CA ASN A 295 17.68 1.69 3.22
C ASN A 295 17.78 1.96 1.70
N LYS A 296 18.34 1.01 0.95
CA LYS A 296 18.40 1.02 -0.52
C LYS A 296 17.38 0.01 -1.08
N PRO A 297 16.30 0.45 -1.74
CA PRO A 297 15.38 -0.46 -2.43
C PRO A 297 16.07 -1.08 -3.65
N ILE A 298 15.80 -2.37 -3.91
CA ILE A 298 16.31 -3.12 -5.07
C ILE A 298 15.25 -4.09 -5.59
N ALA A 299 15.24 -4.35 -6.90
CA ALA A 299 14.29 -5.25 -7.54
C ALA A 299 14.94 -6.51 -8.14
N ARG A 300 14.09 -7.48 -8.51
CA ARG A 300 14.41 -8.48 -9.53
C ARG A 300 14.74 -7.76 -10.83
N ILE A 301 15.71 -8.21 -11.62
CA ILE A 301 15.97 -7.62 -12.95
C ILE A 301 15.21 -8.43 -14.01
N PRO A 302 14.19 -7.87 -14.69
CA PRO A 302 13.47 -8.56 -15.77
C PRO A 302 14.43 -9.04 -16.87
N GLY A 303 14.12 -10.18 -17.50
CA GLY A 303 14.97 -10.82 -18.52
C GLY A 303 16.31 -11.38 -18.03
N SER A 304 16.70 -11.17 -16.75
CA SER A 304 17.92 -11.75 -16.20
C SER A 304 17.72 -13.17 -15.66
N LEU A 305 18.73 -14.02 -15.85
CA LEU A 305 18.73 -15.43 -15.41
C LEU A 305 18.37 -15.61 -13.92
N PHE A 306 18.87 -14.72 -13.07
CA PHE A 306 18.65 -14.73 -11.62
C PHE A 306 17.55 -13.77 -11.16
N GLY A 307 16.82 -13.16 -12.10
CA GLY A 307 15.68 -12.29 -11.82
C GLY A 307 14.37 -13.05 -11.62
N GLY A 308 14.29 -14.35 -11.93
CA GLY A 308 13.04 -15.09 -11.87
C GLY A 308 11.95 -14.54 -12.81
N LEU A 309 12.37 -13.84 -13.87
CA LEU A 309 11.56 -13.18 -14.90
C LEU A 309 12.21 -13.44 -16.27
N ALA A 310 12.69 -14.67 -16.50
CA ALA A 310 13.56 -15.00 -17.64
C ALA A 310 12.82 -15.06 -19.01
N THR A 311 11.49 -15.00 -19.00
CA THR A 311 10.65 -14.88 -20.21
C THR A 311 10.38 -13.43 -20.61
N ALA A 312 10.64 -12.48 -19.71
CA ALA A 312 10.48 -11.05 -19.93
C ALA A 312 11.65 -10.49 -20.75
N ALA A 313 11.42 -9.36 -21.44
CA ALA A 313 12.47 -8.53 -21.97
C ALA A 313 13.40 -8.00 -20.86
N CYS A 314 14.66 -7.75 -21.20
CA CYS A 314 15.62 -7.22 -20.24
C CYS A 314 15.34 -5.74 -19.95
N LEU A 315 14.96 -5.42 -18.72
CA LEU A 315 14.90 -4.05 -18.20
C LEU A 315 16.11 -3.82 -17.30
N ALA A 316 17.15 -3.21 -17.86
CA ALA A 316 18.44 -3.04 -17.19
C ALA A 316 18.38 -1.94 -16.10
N PRO A 317 19.23 -2.00 -15.04
CA PRO A 317 19.20 -1.03 -13.94
C PRO A 317 19.48 0.43 -14.30
N ASP A 318 20.05 0.69 -15.48
CA ASP A 318 20.32 2.01 -16.04
C ASP A 318 19.18 2.56 -16.92
N ASP A 319 18.15 1.76 -17.25
CA ASP A 319 16.94 2.25 -17.90
C ASP A 319 16.10 3.07 -16.89
N PRO A 320 15.69 4.31 -17.21
CA PRO A 320 14.87 5.12 -16.31
C PRO A 320 13.56 4.44 -15.85
N ALA A 321 12.96 3.55 -16.66
CA ALA A 321 11.76 2.80 -16.28
C ALA A 321 12.02 1.77 -15.16
N PHE A 322 13.27 1.31 -15.00
CA PHE A 322 13.65 0.43 -13.89
C PHE A 322 13.37 1.06 -12.52
N ALA A 323 13.47 2.39 -12.39
CA ALA A 323 13.12 3.11 -11.17
C ALA A 323 11.64 2.96 -10.76
N ALA A 324 10.73 2.85 -11.73
CA ALA A 324 9.31 2.61 -11.47
C ALA A 324 9.05 1.17 -11.00
N TRP A 325 9.79 0.22 -11.58
CA TRP A 325 9.79 -1.18 -11.16
C TRP A 325 10.38 -1.36 -9.75
N VAL A 326 11.53 -0.74 -9.44
CA VAL A 326 12.12 -0.71 -8.08
C VAL A 326 11.17 -0.12 -7.06
N HIS A 327 10.54 1.02 -7.38
CA HIS A 327 9.50 1.59 -6.52
C HIS A 327 8.39 0.58 -6.25
N HIS A 328 7.75 0.06 -7.30
CA HIS A 328 6.64 -0.88 -7.16
C HIS A 328 7.01 -2.12 -6.34
N VAL A 329 8.17 -2.71 -6.62
CA VAL A 329 8.69 -3.93 -5.97
C VAL A 329 9.10 -3.69 -4.51
N SER A 330 9.52 -2.47 -4.16
CA SER A 330 9.91 -2.09 -2.80
C SER A 330 8.73 -1.72 -1.90
N VAL A 331 7.60 -1.27 -2.47
CA VAL A 331 6.37 -0.97 -1.71
C VAL A 331 5.39 -2.15 -1.63
N ARG A 332 5.75 -3.32 -2.19
CA ARG A 332 4.96 -4.56 -2.06
C ARG A 332 4.87 -4.99 -0.61
N MET A 333 3.73 -5.58 -0.24
CA MET A 333 3.65 -6.31 1.02
C MET A 333 4.45 -7.62 0.91
N PRO A 334 5.21 -8.01 1.95
CA PRO A 334 5.83 -9.33 2.01
C PRO A 334 4.77 -10.45 1.94
N PRO A 335 5.14 -11.70 1.62
CA PRO A 335 4.28 -12.87 1.83
C PRO A 335 3.69 -12.87 3.24
N LYS A 336 2.55 -13.53 3.44
CA LYS A 336 1.89 -13.60 4.75
C LYS A 336 2.81 -14.21 5.81
N GLU A 337 3.62 -15.19 5.41
CA GLU A 337 4.72 -15.78 6.18
C GLU A 337 5.71 -14.72 6.72
N TRP A 338 5.98 -13.68 5.94
CA TRP A 338 6.97 -12.61 6.20
C TRP A 338 6.31 -11.24 6.49
N LEU A 339 4.99 -11.20 6.77
CA LEU A 339 4.22 -10.02 7.13
C LEU A 339 3.95 -9.95 8.65
N ALA A 340 4.68 -9.08 9.36
CA ALA A 340 4.47 -8.87 10.80
C ALA A 340 3.04 -8.37 11.14
N PRO A 341 2.22 -9.11 11.92
CA PRO A 341 0.81 -8.77 12.17
C PRO A 341 0.57 -7.41 12.85
N ARG A 342 1.55 -6.86 13.57
CA ARG A 342 1.51 -5.50 14.16
C ARG A 342 1.49 -4.37 13.12
N LEU A 343 1.78 -4.63 11.84
CA LEU A 343 1.74 -3.62 10.78
C LEU A 343 0.31 -3.10 10.55
N PHE A 344 -0.71 -3.97 10.58
CA PHE A 344 -2.12 -3.57 10.47
C PHE A 344 -2.54 -2.61 11.60
N GLU A 345 -2.09 -2.86 12.84
CA GLU A 345 -2.36 -2.00 14.00
C GLU A 345 -1.88 -0.55 13.81
N GLY A 346 -0.95 -0.32 12.87
CA GLY A 346 -0.54 1.00 12.42
C GLY A 346 -1.70 1.91 12.02
N HIS A 347 -2.79 1.36 11.48
CA HIS A 347 -3.97 2.13 11.06
C HIS A 347 -4.65 2.88 12.22
N PHE A 348 -4.57 2.36 13.45
CA PHE A 348 -5.31 2.85 14.63
C PHE A 348 -4.50 3.77 15.55
N LYS A 349 -3.21 3.99 15.26
CA LYS A 349 -2.33 4.87 16.05
C LYS A 349 -2.89 6.29 16.14
N MET A 350 -2.94 6.88 17.34
CA MET A 350 -3.51 8.24 17.55
C MET A 350 -2.85 9.35 16.73
N ALA A 351 -1.59 9.19 16.31
CA ALA A 351 -0.95 10.13 15.38
C ALA A 351 -1.70 10.20 14.04
N ASN A 352 -2.15 9.05 13.52
CA ASN A 352 -2.94 8.96 12.30
C ASN A 352 -4.35 9.53 12.48
N LEU A 353 -4.97 9.37 13.67
CA LEU A 353 -6.23 10.04 14.00
C LEU A 353 -6.10 11.57 13.97
N LYS A 354 -4.97 12.12 14.43
CA LYS A 354 -4.70 13.58 14.36
C LYS A 354 -4.51 14.08 12.92
N LEU A 355 -4.01 13.25 12.00
CA LEU A 355 -3.89 13.62 10.59
C LEU A 355 -5.25 13.81 9.89
N TYR A 356 -6.33 13.19 10.37
CA TYR A 356 -7.68 13.40 9.80
C TYR A 356 -8.29 14.75 10.14
N GLY A 357 -7.98 15.29 11.33
CA GLY A 357 -8.43 16.62 11.76
C GLY A 357 -7.49 17.76 11.37
N ALA A 358 -6.39 17.48 10.65
CA ALA A 358 -5.44 18.50 10.24
C ALA A 358 -5.94 19.23 8.98
N PRO A 359 -6.15 20.56 9.02
CA PRO A 359 -6.58 21.32 7.85
C PRO A 359 -5.55 21.21 6.73
N VAL A 360 -5.99 21.40 5.48
CA VAL A 360 -5.09 21.53 4.33
C VAL A 360 -4.31 22.84 4.47
N THR A 361 -3.00 22.80 4.25
CA THR A 361 -2.13 23.97 4.43
C THR A 361 -2.48 25.08 3.43
N ARG A 362 -3.22 26.10 3.88
CA ARG A 362 -3.68 27.25 3.08
C ARG A 362 -2.55 28.24 2.77
N SER A 363 -1.56 27.83 1.98
CA SER A 363 -0.55 28.74 1.45
C SER A 363 -1.18 29.75 0.47
N TYR A 364 -0.84 31.03 0.63
CA TYR A 364 -1.12 32.12 -0.32
C TYR A 364 -2.58 32.58 -0.53
N ALA A 365 -3.49 32.31 0.40
CA ALA A 365 -4.88 32.80 0.31
C ALA A 365 -4.97 34.33 0.32
N LEU A 366 -5.63 34.91 -0.69
CA LEU A 366 -5.91 36.35 -0.82
C LEU A 366 -7.36 36.73 -0.43
N GLY A 367 -8.13 35.74 0.01
CA GLY A 367 -9.57 35.79 0.22
C GLY A 367 -10.20 34.43 -0.12
N THR A 368 -11.52 34.33 0.01
CA THR A 368 -12.31 33.14 -0.30
C THR A 368 -13.53 33.55 -1.12
N LEU A 369 -13.77 32.87 -2.24
CA LEU A 369 -15.00 33.00 -3.03
C LEU A 369 -15.90 31.81 -2.70
N THR A 370 -16.95 32.02 -1.92
CA THR A 370 -18.00 31.01 -1.68
C THR A 370 -18.65 30.66 -3.02
N LEU A 371 -18.81 29.36 -3.30
CA LEU A 371 -19.53 28.91 -4.48
C LEU A 371 -21.05 29.09 -4.29
N PRO A 372 -21.84 29.21 -5.38
CA PRO A 372 -23.28 29.00 -5.29
C PRO A 372 -23.56 27.56 -4.87
N ALA A 373 -24.78 27.29 -4.39
CA ALA A 373 -25.22 25.92 -4.14
C ALA A 373 -24.98 25.03 -5.37
N ALA A 374 -24.41 23.85 -5.12
CA ALA A 374 -24.13 22.86 -6.16
C ALA A 374 -25.40 22.51 -6.94
N ALA A 375 -25.29 22.41 -8.27
CA ALA A 375 -26.41 21.98 -9.10
C ALA A 375 -26.87 20.57 -8.70
N GLU A 376 -28.18 20.40 -8.52
CA GLU A 376 -28.79 19.11 -8.23
C GLU A 376 -28.50 18.12 -9.37
N LEU A 377 -28.11 16.90 -9.02
CA LEU A 377 -27.99 15.79 -9.98
C LEU A 377 -29.41 15.28 -10.29
N PRO A 378 -29.82 15.19 -11.56
CA PRO A 378 -31.10 14.60 -11.94
C PRO A 378 -31.25 13.16 -11.42
N SER A 379 -32.37 12.89 -10.74
CA SER A 379 -32.66 11.61 -10.06
C SER A 379 -32.71 10.39 -10.98
N HIS A 380 -32.72 10.59 -12.30
CA HIS A 380 -32.65 9.53 -13.30
C HIS A 380 -31.50 9.83 -14.27
N ALA A 381 -30.53 8.92 -14.35
CA ALA A 381 -29.57 8.85 -15.45
C ALA A 381 -30.26 8.33 -16.73
N GLY A 382 -31.16 9.14 -17.27
CA GLY A 382 -32.08 8.79 -18.37
C GLY A 382 -31.34 8.24 -19.60
N GLY A 383 -31.89 7.18 -20.18
CA GLY A 383 -31.25 6.45 -21.27
C GLY A 383 -31.16 7.28 -22.56
N SER A 384 -29.94 7.72 -22.89
CA SER A 384 -29.46 8.06 -24.24
C SER A 384 -30.46 8.80 -25.16
N SER A 385 -31.04 9.90 -24.71
CA SER A 385 -31.28 11.00 -25.64
C SER A 385 -29.95 11.73 -25.84
N VAL A 386 -29.56 11.97 -27.10
CA VAL A 386 -28.34 12.74 -27.40
C VAL A 386 -28.64 14.21 -27.18
N GLN A 387 -28.63 14.64 -25.91
CA GLN A 387 -28.50 16.05 -25.59
C GLN A 387 -27.19 16.55 -26.21
N ALA A 388 -27.26 17.65 -26.96
CA ALA A 388 -26.07 18.29 -27.50
C ALA A 388 -25.12 18.63 -26.33
N ALA A 389 -23.86 18.24 -26.44
CA ALA A 389 -22.90 18.43 -25.35
C ALA A 389 -22.79 19.92 -25.00
N CYS A 390 -22.90 20.25 -23.73
CA CYS A 390 -22.76 21.64 -23.28
C CYS A 390 -21.28 22.06 -23.39
N ASP A 391 -21.00 23.03 -24.26
CA ASP A 391 -19.64 23.50 -24.54
C ASP A 391 -19.01 24.29 -23.39
N GLU A 392 -19.82 24.88 -22.48
CA GLU A 392 -19.39 25.59 -21.28
C GLU A 392 -20.22 25.14 -20.06
N PRO A 393 -19.59 24.82 -18.90
CA PRO A 393 -20.31 24.53 -17.66
C PRO A 393 -20.89 25.78 -17.02
N SER A 394 -21.95 25.63 -16.21
CA SER A 394 -22.37 26.70 -15.28
C SER A 394 -21.55 26.67 -13.98
N LEU A 395 -21.50 27.79 -13.25
CA LEU A 395 -20.80 27.85 -11.96
C LEU A 395 -21.38 26.87 -10.92
N ALA A 396 -22.69 26.58 -10.97
CA ALA A 396 -23.33 25.59 -10.10
C ALA A 396 -23.02 24.14 -10.51
N GLN A 397 -22.86 23.86 -11.81
CA GLN A 397 -22.38 22.56 -12.30
C GLN A 397 -20.91 22.35 -11.92
N LEU A 398 -20.07 23.38 -12.01
CA LEU A 398 -18.68 23.34 -11.54
C LEU A 398 -18.62 23.08 -10.02
N ALA A 399 -19.46 23.76 -9.22
CA ALA A 399 -19.55 23.52 -7.78
C ALA A 399 -19.91 22.06 -7.47
N ALA A 400 -20.90 21.48 -8.17
CA ALA A 400 -21.22 20.06 -8.05
C ALA A 400 -20.04 19.14 -8.43
N ILE A 401 -19.37 19.38 -9.57
CA ILE A 401 -18.20 18.58 -10.00
C ILE A 401 -17.10 18.57 -8.93
N LEU A 402 -16.83 19.73 -8.30
CA LEU A 402 -15.82 19.85 -7.24
C LEU A 402 -16.27 19.19 -5.93
N LEU A 403 -17.49 19.48 -5.47
CA LEU A 403 -18.06 18.96 -4.22
C LEU A 403 -18.05 17.43 -4.19
N TYR A 404 -18.62 16.78 -5.20
CA TYR A 404 -18.69 15.32 -5.25
C TYR A 404 -17.32 14.66 -5.38
N ALA A 405 -16.39 15.23 -6.17
CA ALA A 405 -15.11 14.60 -6.48
C ALA A 405 -14.02 14.78 -5.41
N VAL A 406 -13.99 15.93 -4.73
CA VAL A 406 -12.94 16.25 -3.75
C VAL A 406 -13.45 16.91 -2.46
N GLY A 407 -14.71 17.35 -2.42
CA GLY A 407 -15.36 17.98 -1.27
C GLY A 407 -15.92 17.02 -0.22
N GLU A 408 -16.55 17.58 0.81
CA GLU A 408 -17.01 16.87 2.00
C GLU A 408 -18.51 17.04 2.26
N GLN A 409 -19.15 15.96 2.70
CA GLN A 409 -20.51 15.97 3.26
C GLN A 409 -20.43 16.06 4.79
N THR A 410 -21.40 16.74 5.41
CA THR A 410 -21.63 16.65 6.86
C THR A 410 -22.67 15.57 7.12
N LEU A 411 -22.42 14.68 8.08
CA LEU A 411 -23.36 13.63 8.47
C LEU A 411 -24.24 14.08 9.66
N GLU A 412 -25.26 13.28 9.97
CA GLU A 412 -26.17 13.48 11.12
C GLU A 412 -25.45 13.53 12.47
N ASP A 413 -24.29 12.85 12.61
CA ASP A 413 -23.41 12.92 13.79
C ASP A 413 -22.57 14.21 13.88
N GLY A 414 -22.75 15.14 12.94
CA GLY A 414 -21.96 16.37 12.80
C GLY A 414 -20.54 16.16 12.26
N SER A 415 -20.13 14.93 11.97
CA SER A 415 -18.81 14.65 11.38
C SER A 415 -18.78 14.99 9.89
N ARG A 416 -17.69 15.60 9.43
CA ARG A 416 -17.43 15.88 8.00
C ARG A 416 -16.56 14.80 7.38
N ARG A 417 -16.99 14.28 6.23
CA ARG A 417 -16.31 13.19 5.51
C ARG A 417 -16.31 13.47 4.01
N ARG A 418 -15.20 13.15 3.33
CA ARG A 418 -15.07 13.28 1.87
C ARG A 418 -16.08 12.39 1.14
N ILE A 419 -16.71 12.91 0.09
CA ILE A 419 -17.72 12.18 -0.71
C ILE A 419 -17.03 11.06 -1.51
N ALA A 420 -16.06 11.41 -2.35
CA ALA A 420 -15.14 10.45 -2.95
C ALA A 420 -14.27 9.73 -1.90
N PRO A 421 -13.96 8.43 -2.07
CA PRO A 421 -13.04 7.72 -1.18
C PRO A 421 -11.60 8.27 -1.32
N SER A 422 -10.76 8.03 -0.30
CA SER A 422 -9.36 8.46 -0.28
C SER A 422 -8.51 7.50 0.56
N GLY A 423 -7.25 7.31 0.17
CA GLY A 423 -6.25 6.43 0.78
C GLY A 423 -6.15 6.59 2.29
N GLY A 424 -6.74 5.64 3.01
CA GLY A 424 -6.81 5.65 4.46
C GLY A 424 -7.47 6.89 5.06
N SER A 425 -8.36 7.58 4.32
CA SER A 425 -9.07 8.83 4.67
C SER A 425 -8.20 10.09 4.87
N LEU A 426 -6.99 10.15 4.31
CA LEU A 426 -6.08 11.29 4.52
C LEU A 426 -6.40 12.57 3.71
N ARG A 427 -7.47 12.57 2.90
CA ARG A 427 -7.89 13.68 2.02
C ARG A 427 -6.73 14.12 1.12
N SER A 428 -6.15 13.18 0.37
CA SER A 428 -4.85 13.40 -0.28
C SER A 428 -4.89 14.33 -1.49
N CYS A 429 -5.91 14.18 -2.35
CA CYS A 429 -6.08 14.88 -3.62
C CYS A 429 -7.05 16.08 -3.51
N SER A 430 -6.67 17.22 -4.08
CA SER A 430 -7.50 18.43 -4.25
C SER A 430 -7.41 18.95 -5.69
N PHE A 431 -8.36 19.77 -6.12
CA PHE A 431 -8.32 20.40 -7.45
C PHE A 431 -7.86 21.87 -7.39
N TYR A 432 -6.87 22.20 -8.22
CA TYR A 432 -6.66 23.57 -8.69
C TYR A 432 -7.53 23.79 -9.94
N VAL A 433 -8.30 24.88 -9.94
CA VAL A 433 -9.28 25.22 -10.97
C VAL A 433 -8.74 26.38 -11.79
N LEU A 434 -8.27 26.11 -13.00
CA LEU A 434 -7.94 27.12 -14.00
C LEU A 434 -9.22 27.52 -14.74
N VAL A 435 -9.66 28.75 -14.53
CA VAL A 435 -10.78 29.36 -15.24
C VAL A 435 -10.22 30.20 -16.39
N ASN A 436 -10.61 29.88 -17.62
CA ASN A 436 -10.27 30.67 -18.80
C ASN A 436 -11.46 31.57 -19.16
N HIS A 437 -12.64 30.97 -19.26
CA HIS A 437 -13.94 31.64 -19.38
C HIS A 437 -14.94 30.86 -18.52
N LEU A 438 -15.69 31.57 -17.68
CA LEU A 438 -16.84 31.01 -16.99
C LEU A 438 -17.81 32.13 -16.62
N ALA A 439 -19.09 31.99 -16.97
CA ALA A 439 -20.11 32.92 -16.50
C ALA A 439 -20.10 33.04 -14.95
N GLN A 440 -20.09 34.28 -14.43
CA GLN A 440 -20.10 34.62 -13.00
C GLN A 440 -18.80 34.33 -12.22
N LEU A 441 -17.70 33.87 -12.85
CA LEU A 441 -16.40 33.71 -12.19
C LEU A 441 -15.27 34.30 -13.04
N ALA A 442 -14.35 35.03 -12.40
CA ALA A 442 -13.26 35.70 -13.12
C ALA A 442 -12.25 34.70 -13.71
N SER A 443 -11.64 35.06 -14.85
CA SER A 443 -10.53 34.32 -15.44
C SER A 443 -9.32 34.34 -14.50
N GLY A 444 -8.79 33.18 -14.14
CA GLY A 444 -7.77 33.05 -13.09
C GLY A 444 -7.51 31.61 -12.67
N LEU A 445 -6.70 31.44 -11.61
CA LEU A 445 -6.46 30.15 -10.97
C LEU A 445 -7.00 30.19 -9.54
N TYR A 446 -7.64 29.10 -9.14
CA TYR A 446 -8.19 28.92 -7.80
C TYR A 446 -7.74 27.56 -7.23
N LEU A 447 -7.73 27.43 -5.91
CA LEU A 447 -7.69 26.15 -5.20
C LEU A 447 -9.07 25.92 -4.59
N TYR A 448 -9.66 24.75 -4.83
CA TYR A 448 -10.92 24.37 -4.20
C TYR A 448 -10.69 23.86 -2.77
N ASP A 449 -11.34 24.52 -1.80
CA ASP A 449 -11.35 24.12 -0.40
C ASP A 449 -12.66 23.38 -0.07
N GLY A 450 -12.58 22.05 -0.14
CA GLY A 450 -13.68 21.13 0.14
C GLY A 450 -14.14 21.08 1.60
N GLU A 451 -13.46 21.78 2.52
CA GLU A 451 -13.94 21.94 3.91
C GLU A 451 -15.00 23.05 4.02
N THR A 452 -14.99 24.01 3.09
CA THR A 452 -15.81 25.24 3.11
C THR A 452 -16.61 25.49 1.83
N ASP A 453 -16.57 24.56 0.88
CA ASP A 453 -17.15 24.63 -0.47
C ASP A 453 -16.85 25.98 -1.18
N SER A 454 -15.57 26.34 -1.19
CA SER A 454 -15.12 27.65 -1.68
C SER A 454 -13.89 27.58 -2.58
N LEU A 455 -13.73 28.60 -3.43
CA LEU A 455 -12.56 28.80 -4.28
C LEU A 455 -11.64 29.86 -3.65
N ILE A 456 -10.42 29.45 -3.31
CA ILE A 456 -9.35 30.34 -2.85
C ILE A 456 -8.57 30.85 -4.07
N PRO A 457 -8.53 32.16 -4.37
CA PRO A 457 -7.77 32.68 -5.52
C PRO A 457 -6.26 32.51 -5.32
N VAL A 458 -5.58 31.90 -6.31
CA VAL A 458 -4.14 31.58 -6.26
C VAL A 458 -3.37 32.48 -7.22
N LYS A 459 -2.38 33.21 -6.71
CA LYS A 459 -1.39 33.91 -7.55
C LYS A 459 -0.30 32.94 -8.00
N VAL A 460 -0.01 32.93 -9.29
CA VAL A 460 1.07 32.17 -9.93
C VAL A 460 1.94 33.09 -10.76
N ALA A 461 3.19 32.70 -11.02
CA ALA A 461 4.15 33.51 -11.75
C ALA A 461 3.72 33.81 -13.21
N SER A 462 3.01 32.88 -13.87
CA SER A 462 2.43 33.12 -15.20
C SER A 462 1.28 32.17 -15.52
N LEU A 463 0.06 32.71 -15.59
CA LEU A 463 -1.10 32.00 -16.15
C LEU A 463 -0.92 31.68 -17.65
N VAL A 464 -0.11 32.46 -18.37
CA VAL A 464 0.18 32.21 -19.79
C VAL A 464 1.02 30.95 -19.95
N ALA A 465 2.05 30.78 -19.12
CA ALA A 465 2.87 29.57 -19.12
C ALA A 465 2.08 28.33 -18.69
N LEU A 466 1.16 28.46 -17.71
CA LEU A 466 0.28 27.36 -17.31
C LEU A 466 -0.71 26.98 -18.43
N ARG A 467 -1.25 27.96 -19.16
CA ARG A 467 -2.08 27.70 -20.35
C ARG A 467 -1.27 27.01 -21.46
N GLN A 468 -0.06 27.49 -21.75
CA GLN A 468 0.83 26.87 -22.74
C GLN A 468 1.22 25.43 -22.37
N LEU A 469 1.41 25.13 -21.08
CA LEU A 469 1.67 23.77 -20.61
C LEU A 469 0.44 22.84 -20.79
N LEU A 470 -0.78 23.36 -20.62
CA LEU A 470 -2.00 22.55 -20.62
C LEU A 470 -2.64 22.38 -22.00
N TYR A 471 -2.49 23.34 -22.92
CA TYR A 471 -3.11 23.31 -24.26
C TYR A 471 -2.10 23.41 -25.43
N GLY A 472 -0.81 23.60 -25.14
CA GLY A 472 0.17 24.01 -26.14
C GLY A 472 -0.04 25.47 -26.60
N THR A 473 0.50 25.80 -27.78
CA THR A 473 0.39 27.14 -28.39
C THR A 473 -0.68 27.26 -29.47
N GLU A 474 -1.23 26.13 -29.95
CA GLU A 474 -2.07 26.08 -31.16
C GLU A 474 -3.56 25.81 -30.87
N HIS A 475 -3.92 25.35 -29.67
CA HIS A 475 -5.29 25.00 -29.30
C HIS A 475 -5.97 26.11 -28.50
N ALA A 476 -7.25 26.34 -28.77
CA ALA A 476 -8.07 27.21 -27.93
C ALA A 476 -8.25 26.58 -26.53
N PRO A 477 -8.12 27.35 -25.44
CA PRO A 477 -8.25 26.80 -24.09
C PRO A 477 -9.71 26.45 -23.77
N CYS A 478 -9.93 25.29 -23.15
CA CYS A 478 -11.24 24.90 -22.62
C CYS A 478 -11.73 25.90 -21.55
N PRO A 479 -13.05 26.13 -21.39
CA PRO A 479 -13.59 27.10 -20.43
C PRO A 479 -13.01 26.97 -19.01
N VAL A 480 -13.00 25.74 -18.48
CA VAL A 480 -12.45 25.41 -17.14
C VAL A 480 -11.51 24.20 -17.25
N SER A 481 -10.52 24.11 -16.37
CA SER A 481 -9.70 22.90 -16.20
C SER A 481 -9.34 22.64 -14.74
N LEU A 482 -9.39 21.37 -14.36
CA LEU A 482 -9.14 20.87 -13.01
C LEU A 482 -7.80 20.13 -12.99
N VAL A 483 -6.78 20.72 -12.37
CA VAL A 483 -5.50 20.02 -12.11
C VAL A 483 -5.60 19.31 -10.76
N ALA A 484 -5.51 17.98 -10.78
CA ALA A 484 -5.44 17.17 -9.58
C ALA A 484 -4.07 17.34 -8.92
N SER A 485 -4.04 17.81 -7.68
CA SER A 485 -2.85 18.00 -6.86
C SER A 485 -2.95 17.17 -5.58
N SER A 486 -1.91 16.40 -5.26
CA SER A 486 -1.92 15.44 -4.16
C SER A 486 -0.86 15.74 -3.11
N HIS A 487 -1.27 15.74 -1.83
CA HIS A 487 -0.42 15.96 -0.66
C HIS A 487 0.40 14.72 -0.28
N LEU A 488 1.33 14.28 -1.14
CA LEU A 488 2.14 13.09 -0.95
C LEU A 488 2.90 13.09 0.39
N GLY A 489 3.41 14.22 0.88
CA GLY A 489 4.06 14.31 2.20
C GLY A 489 3.12 13.96 3.37
N ARG A 490 1.84 14.36 3.30
CA ARG A 490 0.81 13.98 4.29
C ARG A 490 0.57 12.47 4.27
N VAL A 491 0.59 11.85 3.10
CA VAL A 491 0.37 10.40 2.94
C VAL A 491 1.60 9.60 3.39
N ARG A 492 2.81 10.05 3.04
CA ARG A 492 4.10 9.46 3.50
C ARG A 492 4.19 9.37 5.02
N ASN A 493 3.72 10.37 5.76
CA ASN A 493 3.69 10.35 7.24
C ASN A 493 2.97 9.11 7.84
N LYS A 494 2.03 8.49 7.12
CA LYS A 494 1.33 7.27 7.54
C LYS A 494 1.78 6.02 6.77
N TYR A 495 2.07 6.15 5.48
CA TYR A 495 2.23 5.02 4.54
C TYR A 495 3.62 4.91 3.91
N GLN A 496 4.57 5.79 4.25
CA GLN A 496 5.88 5.88 3.60
C GLN A 496 5.73 5.94 2.06
N ASP A 497 6.62 5.34 1.28
CA ASP A 497 6.56 5.43 -0.19
C ASP A 497 5.40 4.67 -0.84
N PHE A 498 4.73 3.74 -0.14
CA PHE A 498 3.42 3.23 -0.58
C PHE A 498 2.38 4.37 -0.71
N GLY A 499 2.61 5.50 -0.03
CA GLY A 499 1.87 6.75 -0.22
C GLY A 499 1.87 7.27 -1.67
N PHE A 500 2.90 6.98 -2.48
CA PHE A 500 2.92 7.31 -3.91
C PHE A 500 1.81 6.59 -4.68
N ASN A 501 1.51 5.34 -4.34
CA ASN A 501 0.47 4.57 -5.00
C ASN A 501 -0.91 5.10 -4.59
N LEU A 502 -1.10 5.36 -3.29
CA LEU A 502 -2.33 5.93 -2.73
C LEU A 502 -2.70 7.28 -3.36
N VAL A 503 -1.75 8.21 -3.55
CA VAL A 503 -2.07 9.52 -4.16
C VAL A 503 -2.50 9.41 -5.64
N HIS A 504 -1.98 8.44 -6.38
CA HIS A 504 -2.36 8.24 -7.78
C HIS A 504 -3.69 7.49 -7.93
N TRP A 505 -3.99 6.51 -7.05
CA TRP A 505 -5.35 5.96 -6.96
C TRP A 505 -6.36 7.06 -6.58
N ASP A 506 -6.07 7.87 -5.55
CA ASP A 506 -6.94 8.98 -5.13
C ASP A 506 -7.16 10.03 -6.22
N ALA A 507 -6.13 10.34 -7.01
CA ALA A 507 -6.25 11.22 -8.18
C ALA A 507 -7.15 10.61 -9.27
N GLY A 508 -6.95 9.32 -9.59
CA GLY A 508 -7.80 8.58 -10.54
C GLY A 508 -9.26 8.50 -10.11
N ILE A 509 -9.49 8.25 -8.81
CA ILE A 509 -10.80 8.24 -8.16
C ILE A 509 -11.48 9.61 -8.29
N ALA A 510 -10.79 10.70 -7.93
CA ALA A 510 -11.31 12.06 -8.02
C ALA A 510 -11.62 12.45 -9.48
N CYS A 511 -10.74 12.11 -10.43
CA CYS A 511 -10.99 12.35 -11.85
C CYS A 511 -12.19 11.56 -12.39
N GLN A 512 -12.40 10.32 -11.95
CA GLN A 512 -13.57 9.53 -12.34
C GLN A 512 -14.88 10.08 -11.75
N TYR A 513 -14.86 10.58 -10.51
CA TYR A 513 -16.02 11.27 -9.92
C TYR A 513 -16.36 12.56 -10.68
N ALA A 514 -15.35 13.40 -10.93
CA ALA A 514 -15.53 14.64 -11.68
C ALA A 514 -16.08 14.37 -13.10
N THR A 515 -15.58 13.31 -13.75
CA THR A 515 -16.09 12.85 -15.06
C THR A 515 -17.54 12.38 -14.97
N LEU A 516 -17.89 11.56 -13.97
CA LEU A 516 -19.25 11.04 -13.80
C LEU A 516 -20.26 12.18 -13.61
N VAL A 517 -19.97 13.11 -12.69
CA VAL A 517 -20.83 14.27 -12.43
C VAL A 517 -20.92 15.21 -13.64
N ALA A 518 -19.83 15.46 -14.34
CA ALA A 518 -19.85 16.20 -15.60
C ALA A 518 -20.72 15.52 -16.68
N SER A 519 -20.64 14.19 -16.80
CA SER A 519 -21.43 13.43 -17.78
C SER A 519 -22.94 13.48 -17.51
N VAL A 520 -23.36 13.56 -16.23
CA VAL A 520 -24.77 13.73 -15.86
C VAL A 520 -25.32 15.11 -16.28
N PHE A 521 -24.45 16.12 -16.40
CA PHE A 521 -24.79 17.44 -16.93
C PHE A 521 -24.58 17.58 -18.45
N GLY A 522 -24.27 16.49 -19.17
CA GLY A 522 -23.97 16.53 -20.61
C GLY A 522 -22.69 17.28 -20.97
N LEU A 523 -21.78 17.50 -20.02
CA LEU A 523 -20.53 18.24 -20.23
C LEU A 523 -19.44 17.34 -20.81
N ARG A 524 -18.76 17.80 -21.86
CA ARG A 524 -17.56 17.13 -22.37
C ARG A 524 -16.42 17.25 -21.36
N VAL A 525 -15.75 16.12 -21.10
CA VAL A 525 -14.49 16.06 -20.33
C VAL A 525 -13.38 15.50 -21.21
N VAL A 526 -12.24 16.19 -21.26
CA VAL A 526 -11.00 15.71 -21.90
C VAL A 526 -9.95 15.51 -20.82
N GLN A 527 -9.18 14.43 -20.89
CA GLN A 527 -8.12 14.09 -19.95
C GLN A 527 -6.85 13.77 -20.77
N PRO A 528 -5.89 14.70 -20.92
CA PRO A 528 -4.67 14.49 -21.70
C PRO A 528 -3.84 13.31 -21.19
N ALA A 529 -3.25 12.56 -22.11
CA ALA A 529 -2.51 11.34 -21.79
C ALA A 529 -1.26 11.56 -20.90
N LEU A 530 -0.65 12.74 -20.95
CA LEU A 530 0.53 13.10 -20.17
C LEU A 530 0.48 14.57 -19.71
N LEU A 531 0.85 14.78 -18.45
CA LEU A 531 1.10 16.08 -17.80
C LEU A 531 2.58 16.14 -17.40
N GLN A 532 3.27 17.25 -17.65
CA GLN A 532 4.59 17.51 -17.08
C GLN A 532 4.38 17.90 -15.60
N ALA A 533 4.30 16.89 -14.73
CA ALA A 533 3.87 17.03 -13.33
C ALA A 533 4.72 18.05 -12.54
N GLU A 534 6.02 18.08 -12.81
CA GLU A 534 7.03 18.93 -12.21
C GLU A 534 6.83 20.37 -12.64
N ARG A 535 6.75 20.60 -13.96
CA ARG A 535 6.54 21.93 -14.53
C ARG A 535 5.17 22.49 -14.16
N CYS A 536 4.18 21.63 -13.98
CA CYS A 536 2.88 22.00 -13.44
C CYS A 536 2.99 22.40 -11.96
N ALA A 537 3.68 21.61 -11.13
CA ALA A 537 3.90 21.90 -9.71
C ALA A 537 4.66 23.23 -9.49
N GLU A 538 5.70 23.49 -10.30
CA GLU A 538 6.41 24.78 -10.34
C GLU A 538 5.46 25.94 -10.65
N LEU A 539 4.68 25.83 -11.74
CA LEU A 539 3.79 26.89 -12.19
C LEU A 539 2.60 27.12 -11.23
N LEU A 540 2.16 26.09 -10.51
CA LEU A 540 1.17 26.17 -9.43
C LEU A 540 1.77 26.64 -8.08
N ASN A 541 3.10 26.80 -8.00
CA ASN A 541 3.85 27.12 -6.77
C ASN A 541 3.55 26.16 -5.60
N LEU A 542 3.47 24.86 -5.89
CA LEU A 542 3.29 23.80 -4.90
C LEU A 542 4.54 23.65 -4.02
N ASN A 543 4.38 23.16 -2.79
CA ASN A 543 5.55 22.79 -1.98
C ASN A 543 6.15 21.47 -2.49
N THR A 544 7.20 21.57 -3.31
CA THR A 544 7.96 20.45 -3.84
C THR A 544 9.09 19.98 -2.92
N GLN A 545 9.37 20.65 -1.78
CA GLN A 545 10.34 20.12 -0.81
C GLN A 545 9.87 18.75 -0.29
N GLU A 546 10.77 17.76 -0.33
CA GLU A 546 10.51 16.34 -0.02
C GLU A 546 9.33 15.72 -0.82
N HIS A 547 8.95 16.37 -1.92
CA HIS A 547 7.71 16.13 -2.68
C HIS A 547 6.46 16.14 -1.78
N ALA A 548 6.33 17.15 -0.91
CA ALA A 548 5.18 17.32 -0.02
C ALA A 548 3.84 17.46 -0.78
N GLN A 549 3.86 18.09 -1.96
CA GLN A 549 2.77 18.16 -2.93
C GLN A 549 3.26 17.79 -4.34
N ILE A 550 2.39 17.16 -5.14
CA ILE A 550 2.63 16.80 -6.54
C ILE A 550 1.40 17.13 -7.40
N ALA A 551 1.58 17.46 -8.68
CA ALA A 551 0.48 17.45 -9.66
C ALA A 551 0.37 16.04 -10.28
N SER A 552 -0.83 15.45 -10.31
CA SER A 552 -1.05 14.04 -10.70
C SER A 552 -1.79 13.88 -12.02
N SER A 553 -2.74 14.77 -12.34
CA SER A 553 -3.63 14.66 -13.51
C SER A 553 -4.21 16.01 -13.89
N VAL A 554 -4.78 16.14 -15.09
CA VAL A 554 -5.61 17.29 -15.47
C VAL A 554 -6.86 16.84 -16.23
N LEU A 555 -7.99 17.48 -15.93
CA LEU A 555 -9.23 17.39 -16.71
C LEU A 555 -9.56 18.76 -17.32
N HIS A 556 -9.99 18.78 -18.56
CA HIS A 556 -10.56 19.96 -19.21
C HIS A 556 -12.08 19.79 -19.32
N LEU A 557 -12.84 20.83 -18.99
CA LEU A 557 -14.30 20.83 -19.01
C LEU A 557 -14.81 21.78 -20.11
N GLY A 558 -15.58 21.23 -21.04
CA GLY A 558 -16.09 21.96 -22.21
C GLY A 558 -15.08 22.14 -23.34
N GLY A 559 -15.54 22.60 -24.51
CA GLY A 559 -14.70 23.00 -25.64
C GLY A 559 -14.59 22.01 -26.83
N PRO A 560 -13.85 22.41 -27.88
CA PRO A 560 -13.79 21.74 -29.17
C PRO A 560 -13.12 20.36 -29.12
N MET A 561 -13.39 19.54 -30.14
CA MET A 561 -13.03 18.11 -30.18
C MET A 561 -11.53 17.83 -30.41
N SER A 562 -10.73 18.85 -30.73
CA SER A 562 -9.28 18.75 -30.93
C SER A 562 -8.54 18.77 -29.59
N ALA A 563 -8.37 17.58 -28.98
CA ALA A 563 -7.46 17.43 -27.84
C ALA A 563 -6.01 17.74 -28.26
N PRO A 564 -5.22 18.46 -27.43
CA PRO A 564 -3.84 18.79 -27.77
C PRO A 564 -2.96 17.54 -27.84
N ALA A 565 -2.31 17.33 -28.98
CA ALA A 565 -1.27 16.33 -29.15
C ALA A 565 0.01 16.78 -28.41
N ASN A 566 0.05 16.59 -27.09
CA ASN A 566 1.12 17.08 -26.23
C ASN A 566 2.50 16.55 -26.66
N GLN A 567 3.41 17.48 -26.96
CA GLN A 567 4.79 17.17 -27.34
C GLN A 567 5.61 16.67 -26.14
N LEU A 568 6.58 15.80 -26.42
CA LEU A 568 7.29 14.97 -25.44
C LEU A 568 8.73 15.47 -25.24
N LEU A 569 9.09 15.82 -24.00
CA LEU A 569 10.44 16.30 -23.60
C LEU A 569 10.78 15.81 -22.16
N SER A 570 12.07 15.84 -21.77
CA SER A 570 12.63 15.00 -20.68
C SER A 570 13.65 15.68 -19.72
N SER A 571 13.70 15.29 -18.43
CA SER A 571 14.60 15.85 -17.38
C SER A 571 14.92 14.89 -16.18
N SER A 572 16.13 14.86 -15.60
CA SER A 572 16.73 13.64 -14.96
C SER A 572 16.83 13.47 -13.42
N SER A 573 16.97 12.18 -12.97
CA SER A 573 17.31 11.63 -11.62
C SER A 573 16.24 11.76 -10.51
N SER A 574 16.20 11.06 -9.35
CA SER A 574 16.87 9.85 -8.80
C SER A 574 15.90 9.12 -7.82
N THR A 575 15.91 7.78 -7.68
CA THR A 575 14.82 6.91 -7.07
C THR A 575 13.77 7.54 -6.12
N ALA A 576 12.48 7.28 -6.39
CA ALA A 576 11.27 7.83 -5.72
C ALA A 576 11.11 9.37 -5.74
N GLN A 577 12.21 10.13 -5.79
CA GLN A 577 12.25 11.43 -6.47
C GLN A 577 12.14 11.23 -8.00
N GLU A 578 12.72 10.14 -8.54
CA GLU A 578 12.76 9.81 -9.98
C GLU A 578 11.38 9.77 -10.61
N LEU A 579 10.42 9.06 -10.01
CA LEU A 579 9.03 8.98 -10.49
C LEU A 579 8.34 10.35 -10.63
N LEU A 580 8.92 11.40 -10.05
CA LEU A 580 8.45 12.77 -9.99
C LEU A 580 9.47 13.76 -10.60
N ILE A 581 10.44 13.29 -11.41
CA ILE A 581 11.40 14.11 -12.17
C ILE A 581 11.61 13.48 -13.56
N GLY A 582 10.81 13.94 -14.52
CA GLY A 582 10.45 13.41 -15.86
C GLY A 582 11.51 12.95 -16.88
N ALA A 583 12.46 12.08 -16.53
CA ALA A 583 13.40 11.51 -17.49
C ALA A 583 12.90 10.19 -18.08
N GLY A 584 12.48 10.29 -19.33
CA GLY A 584 12.63 9.26 -20.33
C GLY A 584 12.62 9.94 -21.71
N HIS A 585 13.29 9.37 -22.70
CA HIS A 585 12.97 9.70 -24.09
C HIS A 585 11.63 9.02 -24.43
N THR A 586 10.54 9.65 -24.01
CA THR A 586 9.18 9.22 -24.32
C THR A 586 9.00 9.20 -25.84
N ARG A 587 8.81 8.01 -26.40
CA ARG A 587 8.50 7.85 -27.82
C ARG A 587 7.11 8.42 -28.09
N ALA A 588 6.91 8.98 -29.29
CA ALA A 588 5.60 9.40 -29.74
C ALA A 588 4.66 8.19 -29.73
N CYS A 589 3.75 8.14 -28.75
CA CYS A 589 2.77 7.07 -28.66
C CYS A 589 1.81 7.21 -29.84
N HIS A 590 1.94 6.33 -30.84
CA HIS A 590 0.96 6.25 -31.90
C HIS A 590 -0.40 5.92 -31.28
N VAL A 591 -1.41 6.76 -31.55
CA VAL A 591 -2.80 6.42 -31.31
C VAL A 591 -3.16 5.29 -32.28
N GLY A 592 -2.92 4.05 -31.83
CA GLY A 592 -3.09 2.86 -32.65
C GLY A 592 -4.52 2.74 -33.14
N GLN A 593 -4.68 2.26 -34.37
CA GLN A 593 -6.01 2.05 -34.96
C GLN A 593 -6.88 1.18 -34.05
N SER A 594 -8.19 1.47 -34.06
CA SER A 594 -9.17 0.82 -33.20
C SER A 594 -9.11 -0.70 -33.33
N LEU A 595 -9.18 -1.40 -32.19
CA LEU A 595 -9.67 -2.77 -32.19
C LEU A 595 -11.07 -2.81 -32.85
N PRO A 596 -11.48 -3.93 -33.49
CA PRO A 596 -12.83 -4.06 -34.00
C PRO A 596 -13.85 -3.68 -32.94
N GLY A 597 -14.79 -2.79 -33.29
CA GLY A 597 -15.62 -2.09 -32.32
C GLY A 597 -16.45 -3.04 -31.46
N TRP A 598 -16.01 -3.28 -30.22
CA TRP A 598 -16.83 -3.88 -29.19
C TRP A 598 -17.90 -2.88 -28.79
N VAL A 599 -19.07 -2.98 -29.42
CA VAL A 599 -20.26 -2.27 -28.98
C VAL A 599 -20.64 -2.86 -27.62
N PRO A 600 -20.63 -2.09 -26.52
CA PRO A 600 -21.05 -2.60 -25.23
C PRO A 600 -22.51 -3.04 -25.32
N PRO A 601 -22.91 -4.16 -24.70
CA PRO A 601 -24.31 -4.53 -24.64
C PRO A 601 -25.10 -3.41 -23.95
N SER A 602 -26.29 -3.12 -24.49
CA SER A 602 -27.26 -2.20 -23.89
C SER A 602 -27.50 -2.56 -22.42
N PRO A 603 -27.62 -1.58 -21.51
CA PRO A 603 -27.88 -1.84 -20.09
C PRO A 603 -29.34 -2.27 -19.87
N GLU A 604 -29.68 -3.49 -20.29
CA GLU A 604 -30.91 -4.17 -19.91
C GLU A 604 -30.93 -4.34 -18.39
N GLY A 605 -32.09 -4.09 -17.75
CA GLY A 605 -32.23 -4.24 -16.31
C GLY A 605 -31.55 -3.17 -15.45
N ARG A 606 -31.43 -1.92 -15.93
CA ARG A 606 -31.40 -0.77 -15.00
C ARG A 606 -32.75 -0.68 -14.30
N ASP A 607 -32.78 -1.00 -13.00
CA ASP A 607 -33.87 -0.59 -12.15
C ASP A 607 -33.79 0.93 -11.97
N ASN A 608 -34.83 1.66 -12.39
CA ASN A 608 -34.77 3.12 -12.62
C ASN A 608 -34.89 3.96 -11.33
N THR A 609 -34.65 3.34 -10.18
CA THR A 609 -34.95 3.83 -8.82
C THR A 609 -33.74 4.45 -8.11
N LEU A 610 -32.51 4.20 -8.59
CA LEU A 610 -31.28 4.65 -7.95
C LEU A 610 -30.73 5.95 -8.56
N ASP A 611 -30.87 7.03 -7.79
CA ASP A 611 -30.31 8.35 -8.06
C ASP A 611 -28.77 8.40 -7.87
N VAL A 612 -28.08 9.13 -8.74
CA VAL A 612 -26.63 9.31 -8.72
C VAL A 612 -26.17 10.14 -7.51
N ALA A 613 -26.92 11.18 -7.09
CA ALA A 613 -26.57 11.94 -5.89
C ALA A 613 -26.58 11.04 -4.65
N SER A 614 -27.69 10.34 -4.44
CA SER A 614 -27.89 9.37 -3.36
C SER A 614 -26.83 8.29 -3.33
N LEU A 615 -26.43 7.76 -4.49
CA LEU A 615 -25.38 6.73 -4.59
C LEU A 615 -23.98 7.27 -4.29
N LEU A 616 -23.64 8.48 -4.76
CA LEU A 616 -22.34 9.11 -4.45
C LEU A 616 -22.25 9.57 -2.99
N LEU A 617 -23.32 10.16 -2.45
CA LEU A 617 -23.40 10.58 -1.05
C LEU A 617 -23.44 9.38 -0.10
N GLY A 618 -24.21 8.35 -0.45
CA GLY A 618 -24.45 7.15 0.35
C GLY A 618 -23.29 6.15 0.38
N ARG A 619 -22.36 6.17 -0.59
CA ARG A 619 -21.20 5.26 -0.63
C ARG A 619 -20.44 5.24 0.72
N ARG A 620 -20.38 4.06 1.36
CA ARG A 620 -19.54 3.80 2.54
C ARG A 620 -18.54 2.69 2.23
N ALA A 621 -17.38 2.74 2.89
CA ALA A 621 -16.37 1.68 2.84
C ALA A 621 -16.70 0.63 3.90
N THR A 622 -17.03 -0.57 3.46
CA THR A 622 -17.49 -1.67 4.34
C THR A 622 -16.42 -2.76 4.42
N TYR A 623 -16.17 -3.24 5.64
CA TYR A 623 -15.10 -4.21 5.97
C TYR A 623 -15.62 -5.49 6.64
N ARG A 624 -16.92 -5.56 6.95
CA ARG A 624 -17.62 -6.75 7.45
C ARG A 624 -18.67 -7.14 6.41
N TYR A 625 -18.78 -8.42 6.11
CA TYR A 625 -19.60 -8.94 5.01
C TYR A 625 -20.45 -10.11 5.50
N ALA A 626 -21.67 -10.25 4.97
CA ALA A 626 -22.43 -11.47 5.12
C ALA A 626 -21.88 -12.56 4.18
N GLU A 627 -21.88 -13.80 4.67
CA GLU A 627 -21.30 -14.97 3.99
C GLU A 627 -22.18 -15.53 2.84
N GLN A 628 -22.84 -14.63 2.11
CA GLN A 628 -23.78 -14.90 1.03
C GLN A 628 -23.08 -14.98 -0.36
N PRO A 629 -23.64 -15.72 -1.32
CA PRO A 629 -23.09 -15.80 -2.67
C PRO A 629 -23.44 -14.57 -3.52
N ILE A 630 -22.49 -14.14 -4.37
CA ILE A 630 -22.75 -13.13 -5.40
C ILE A 630 -23.16 -13.84 -6.69
N SER A 631 -24.23 -13.36 -7.35
CA SER A 631 -24.69 -13.96 -8.61
C SER A 631 -23.75 -13.69 -9.79
N THR A 632 -23.66 -14.66 -10.70
CA THR A 632 -22.84 -14.54 -11.90
C THR A 632 -23.29 -13.39 -12.80
N SER A 633 -24.58 -13.06 -12.82
CA SER A 633 -25.11 -11.87 -13.50
C SER A 633 -24.54 -10.56 -12.94
N CYS A 634 -24.39 -10.46 -11.61
CA CYS A 634 -23.71 -9.32 -10.97
C CYS A 634 -22.20 -9.33 -11.29
N LEU A 635 -21.53 -10.48 -11.21
CA LEU A 635 -20.09 -10.60 -11.51
C LEU A 635 -19.76 -10.16 -12.94
N VAL A 636 -20.57 -10.56 -13.92
CA VAL A 636 -20.44 -10.12 -15.32
C VAL A 636 -20.66 -8.62 -15.45
N ARG A 637 -21.69 -8.05 -14.80
CA ARG A 637 -21.91 -6.58 -14.80
C ARG A 637 -20.73 -5.81 -14.22
N LEU A 638 -20.10 -6.30 -13.14
CA LEU A 638 -18.92 -5.66 -12.54
C LEU A 638 -17.72 -5.68 -13.50
N VAL A 639 -17.42 -6.82 -14.13
CA VAL A 639 -16.33 -6.94 -15.11
C VAL A 639 -16.60 -6.07 -16.35
N VAL A 640 -17.83 -6.05 -16.87
CA VAL A 640 -18.25 -5.16 -17.97
C VAL A 640 -18.13 -3.68 -17.58
N SER A 641 -18.45 -3.31 -16.34
CA SER A 641 -18.30 -1.93 -15.83
C SER A 641 -16.83 -1.52 -15.71
N ALA A 642 -15.96 -2.42 -15.23
CA ALA A 642 -14.51 -2.22 -15.22
C ALA A 642 -13.97 -1.96 -16.65
N HIS A 643 -14.28 -2.82 -17.62
CA HIS A 643 -13.89 -2.62 -19.03
C HIS A 643 -14.43 -1.32 -19.61
N ARG A 644 -15.70 -0.98 -19.35
CA ARG A 644 -16.32 0.29 -19.79
C ARG A 644 -15.58 1.50 -19.22
N ALA A 645 -15.19 1.48 -17.95
CA ALA A 645 -14.44 2.57 -17.32
C ALA A 645 -13.02 2.73 -17.91
N LEU A 646 -12.36 1.61 -18.22
CA LEU A 646 -11.04 1.59 -18.86
C LEU A 646 -11.08 2.17 -20.29
N VAL A 647 -12.08 1.77 -21.10
CA VAL A 647 -12.30 2.31 -22.45
C VAL A 647 -12.67 3.79 -22.39
N ALA A 648 -13.61 4.18 -21.52
CA ALA A 648 -14.05 5.57 -21.40
C ALA A 648 -12.91 6.53 -21.00
N HIS A 649 -11.87 6.07 -20.32
CA HIS A 649 -10.67 6.88 -20.05
C HIS A 649 -9.87 7.16 -21.34
N GLN A 650 -9.75 6.18 -22.23
CA GLN A 650 -9.10 6.33 -23.54
C GLN A 650 -9.90 7.26 -24.47
N GLU A 651 -11.24 7.13 -24.45
CA GLU A 651 -12.15 8.01 -25.22
C GLU A 651 -12.06 9.50 -24.79
N ARG A 652 -11.62 9.78 -23.55
CA ARG A 652 -11.34 11.15 -23.07
C ARG A 652 -9.97 11.68 -23.47
N GLY A 653 -9.15 10.90 -24.18
CA GLY A 653 -7.77 11.26 -24.54
C GLY A 653 -6.69 10.72 -23.59
N GLY A 654 -7.05 9.85 -22.64
CA GLY A 654 -6.10 9.11 -21.82
C GLY A 654 -5.29 8.09 -22.65
N PRO A 655 -4.13 7.63 -22.16
CA PRO A 655 -3.32 6.69 -22.91
C PRO A 655 -3.98 5.31 -22.95
N ARG A 656 -3.77 4.57 -24.05
CA ARG A 656 -4.16 3.17 -24.13
C ARG A 656 -3.12 2.32 -23.39
N LEU A 657 -3.36 2.09 -22.10
CA LEU A 657 -2.56 1.19 -21.27
C LEU A 657 -3.24 -0.17 -21.15
N ASP A 658 -2.42 -1.21 -21.01
CA ASP A 658 -2.85 -2.59 -20.84
C ASP A 658 -3.15 -2.88 -19.35
N VAL A 659 -4.26 -2.30 -18.88
CA VAL A 659 -4.89 -2.54 -17.57
C VAL A 659 -6.15 -3.38 -17.75
N TRP A 660 -6.40 -4.36 -16.90
CA TRP A 660 -7.63 -5.17 -16.96
C TRP A 660 -8.02 -5.82 -15.62
N PRO A 661 -9.30 -6.20 -15.41
CA PRO A 661 -9.73 -6.86 -14.18
C PRO A 661 -9.40 -8.36 -14.17
N TRP A 662 -9.14 -8.89 -12.99
CA TRP A 662 -9.21 -10.30 -12.61
C TRP A 662 -10.23 -10.47 -11.48
N LEU A 663 -10.85 -11.65 -11.41
CA LEU A 663 -11.87 -11.98 -10.42
C LEU A 663 -11.41 -13.11 -9.48
N LEU A 664 -11.31 -12.81 -8.19
CA LEU A 664 -11.16 -13.78 -7.11
C LEU A 664 -12.57 -14.09 -6.58
N LEU A 665 -13.16 -15.18 -7.03
CA LEU A 665 -14.52 -15.59 -6.70
C LEU A 665 -14.48 -16.65 -5.59
N MET A 666 -15.03 -16.33 -4.41
CA MET A 666 -15.04 -17.24 -3.27
C MET A 666 -16.43 -17.82 -3.00
N ARG A 667 -17.50 -17.04 -3.23
CA ARG A 667 -18.89 -17.43 -2.99
C ARG A 667 -19.75 -17.19 -4.25
N PRO A 668 -19.76 -18.13 -5.21
CA PRO A 668 -20.64 -18.08 -6.39
C PRO A 668 -22.06 -18.55 -6.06
N ASP A 669 -23.03 -18.21 -6.91
CA ASP A 669 -24.42 -18.72 -6.89
C ASP A 669 -24.57 -20.20 -7.34
N GLY A 670 -23.47 -20.88 -7.64
CA GLY A 670 -23.45 -22.25 -8.16
C GLY A 670 -23.39 -22.37 -9.69
N SER A 671 -23.57 -21.28 -10.45
CA SER A 671 -23.36 -21.27 -11.91
C SER A 671 -21.89 -21.08 -12.30
N MET A 672 -21.05 -20.64 -11.37
CA MET A 672 -19.58 -20.64 -11.45
C MET A 672 -18.98 -21.42 -10.28
N THR A 673 -17.72 -21.84 -10.38
CA THR A 673 -16.97 -22.46 -9.28
C THR A 673 -16.17 -21.40 -8.50
N PRO A 674 -15.85 -21.63 -7.21
CA PRO A 674 -14.88 -20.80 -6.51
C PRO A 674 -13.52 -20.88 -7.22
N GLY A 675 -12.84 -19.76 -7.41
CA GLY A 675 -11.60 -19.73 -8.19
C GLY A 675 -11.04 -18.35 -8.43
N ILE A 676 -9.92 -18.33 -9.15
CA ILE A 676 -9.28 -17.11 -9.66
C ILE A 676 -9.44 -17.13 -11.18
N TYR A 677 -9.96 -16.04 -11.76
CA TYR A 677 -10.26 -15.89 -13.18
C TYR A 677 -9.53 -14.66 -13.76
N ASP A 678 -8.84 -14.84 -14.87
CA ASP A 678 -8.38 -13.72 -15.70
C ASP A 678 -9.56 -13.21 -16.55
N CYS A 679 -9.97 -11.97 -16.28
CA CYS A 679 -11.09 -11.30 -16.95
C CYS A 679 -10.61 -10.22 -17.93
N ARG A 680 -9.48 -10.44 -18.63
CA ARG A 680 -8.95 -9.59 -19.73
C ARG A 680 -9.93 -9.35 -20.88
N LYS A 681 -11.05 -10.09 -20.90
CA LYS A 681 -12.19 -9.89 -21.80
C LYS A 681 -13.47 -9.66 -20.99
N PRO A 682 -14.40 -8.82 -21.48
CA PRO A 682 -15.61 -8.48 -20.74
C PRO A 682 -16.63 -9.63 -20.66
N ALA A 683 -16.59 -10.58 -21.59
CA ALA A 683 -17.57 -11.65 -21.70
C ALA A 683 -17.13 -12.94 -20.96
N PRO A 684 -17.99 -13.59 -20.17
CA PRO A 684 -17.62 -14.67 -19.25
C PRO A 684 -17.10 -15.94 -19.94
N GLU A 685 -17.58 -16.24 -21.15
CA GLU A 685 -17.10 -17.36 -21.96
C GLU A 685 -15.65 -17.18 -22.46
N GLN A 686 -15.05 -16.01 -22.23
CA GLN A 686 -13.66 -15.69 -22.53
C GLN A 686 -12.78 -15.55 -21.26
N TRP A 687 -13.31 -15.81 -20.06
CA TRP A 687 -12.53 -15.76 -18.82
C TRP A 687 -11.72 -17.04 -18.61
N VAL A 688 -10.44 -16.91 -18.29
CA VAL A 688 -9.55 -18.05 -18.07
C VAL A 688 -9.48 -18.35 -16.58
N GLN A 689 -9.99 -19.50 -16.14
CA GLN A 689 -9.82 -19.95 -14.76
C GLN A 689 -8.37 -20.38 -14.53
N ARG A 690 -7.67 -19.63 -13.67
CA ARG A 690 -6.25 -19.82 -13.32
C ARG A 690 -6.07 -20.69 -12.08
N ALA A 691 -7.06 -20.69 -11.17
CA ALA A 691 -7.07 -21.55 -9.98
C ALA A 691 -8.49 -21.96 -9.57
N SER A 692 -8.65 -23.17 -9.00
CA SER A 692 -9.89 -23.66 -8.37
C SER A 692 -9.59 -24.87 -7.47
N PRO A 693 -10.34 -25.09 -6.37
CA PRO A 693 -11.26 -24.15 -5.73
C PRO A 693 -10.52 -23.07 -4.94
N LEU A 694 -11.04 -21.85 -4.87
CA LEU A 694 -10.51 -20.81 -3.99
C LEU A 694 -11.12 -20.92 -2.59
N THR A 695 -10.31 -21.21 -1.58
CA THR A 695 -10.74 -21.31 -0.17
C THR A 695 -10.58 -19.97 0.57
N PRO A 696 -11.26 -19.75 1.72
CA PRO A 696 -11.06 -18.56 2.56
C PRO A 696 -9.60 -18.39 3.02
N ALA A 697 -8.89 -19.49 3.32
CA ALA A 697 -7.48 -19.44 3.70
C ALA A 697 -6.58 -18.93 2.54
N MET A 698 -6.82 -19.41 1.32
CA MET A 698 -6.14 -18.95 0.10
C MET A 698 -6.49 -17.49 -0.23
N PHE A 699 -7.76 -17.10 -0.08
CA PHE A 699 -8.18 -15.70 -0.23
C PHE A 699 -7.47 -14.80 0.81
N ALA A 700 -7.27 -15.30 2.03
CA ALA A 700 -6.51 -14.64 3.08
C ALA A 700 -4.98 -14.64 2.87
N GLU A 701 -4.43 -15.31 1.85
CA GLU A 701 -3.04 -15.11 1.41
C GLU A 701 -2.89 -13.91 0.46
N CYS A 702 -3.99 -13.45 -0.16
CA CYS A 702 -3.97 -12.34 -1.13
C CYS A 702 -4.14 -10.95 -0.50
N PHE A 703 -4.57 -10.84 0.76
CA PHE A 703 -4.92 -9.57 1.40
C PHE A 703 -4.43 -9.45 2.85
N ASN A 704 -4.16 -8.22 3.29
CA ASN A 704 -3.53 -7.92 4.58
C ASN A 704 -4.47 -7.76 5.79
N GLN A 705 -5.76 -8.06 5.65
CA GLN A 705 -6.80 -7.95 6.68
C GLN A 705 -7.65 -9.21 6.66
N GLN A 706 -7.92 -9.79 7.82
CA GLN A 706 -8.65 -11.05 7.93
C GLN A 706 -10.15 -10.90 7.66
N GLY A 707 -10.74 -9.73 7.97
CA GLY A 707 -12.17 -9.45 7.72
C GLY A 707 -12.65 -9.68 6.27
N PHE A 708 -11.75 -9.60 5.28
CA PHE A 708 -12.08 -9.90 3.89
C PHE A 708 -12.40 -11.38 3.60
N GLN A 709 -12.12 -12.31 4.52
CA GLN A 709 -12.50 -13.74 4.40
C GLN A 709 -14.01 -14.00 4.39
N LYS A 710 -14.83 -13.00 4.70
CA LYS A 710 -16.30 -13.09 4.61
C LYS A 710 -16.88 -12.46 3.33
N ALA A 711 -16.05 -11.81 2.51
CA ALA A 711 -16.48 -11.26 1.23
C ALA A 711 -17.01 -12.35 0.27
N GLY A 712 -17.77 -11.96 -0.75
CA GLY A 712 -18.21 -12.87 -1.81
C GLY A 712 -17.17 -13.02 -2.92
N ALA A 713 -16.55 -11.89 -3.30
CA ALA A 713 -15.49 -11.83 -4.30
C ALA A 713 -14.57 -10.61 -4.10
N ALA A 714 -13.45 -10.60 -4.81
CA ALA A 714 -12.67 -9.38 -5.06
C ALA A 714 -12.32 -9.26 -6.54
N LEU A 715 -12.32 -8.02 -7.04
CA LEU A 715 -11.72 -7.66 -8.31
C LEU A 715 -10.31 -7.10 -8.08
N VAL A 716 -9.33 -7.60 -8.82
CA VAL A 716 -7.95 -7.08 -8.83
C VAL A 716 -7.68 -6.49 -10.21
N PHE A 717 -7.27 -5.22 -10.24
CA PHE A 717 -6.90 -4.52 -11.45
C PHE A 717 -5.42 -4.82 -11.72
N MET A 718 -5.19 -5.60 -12.77
CA MET A 718 -3.89 -6.05 -13.23
C MET A 718 -3.36 -5.10 -14.32
N ALA A 719 -2.04 -5.11 -14.52
CA ALA A 719 -1.42 -4.50 -15.69
C ALA A 719 -0.19 -5.27 -16.15
N ASP A 720 0.16 -5.07 -17.42
CA ASP A 720 1.43 -5.50 -18.01
C ASP A 720 2.46 -4.37 -17.90
N LEU A 721 3.42 -4.51 -16.97
CA LEU A 721 4.46 -3.50 -16.78
C LEU A 721 5.52 -3.53 -17.89
N GLU A 722 5.82 -4.68 -18.48
CA GLU A 722 6.75 -4.78 -19.60
C GLU A 722 6.25 -3.98 -20.80
N GLN A 723 5.03 -4.29 -21.23
CA GLN A 723 4.40 -3.65 -22.37
C GLN A 723 4.22 -2.15 -22.09
N SER A 724 3.77 -1.77 -20.89
CA SER A 724 3.62 -0.36 -20.50
C SER A 724 4.94 0.42 -20.49
N PHE A 725 6.01 -0.13 -19.90
CA PHE A 725 7.32 0.53 -19.88
C PHE A 725 7.93 0.62 -21.29
N SER A 726 7.75 -0.39 -22.14
CA SER A 726 8.25 -0.36 -23.53
C SER A 726 7.56 0.71 -24.41
N GLN A 727 6.30 1.04 -24.12
CA GLN A 727 5.53 2.06 -24.84
C GLN A 727 5.84 3.49 -24.36
N MET A 728 5.77 3.72 -23.04
CA MET A 728 5.74 5.07 -22.46
C MET A 728 6.85 5.34 -21.43
N GLY A 729 7.69 4.35 -21.11
CA GLY A 729 8.76 4.48 -20.12
C GLY A 729 8.25 4.76 -18.70
N ARG A 730 9.14 5.29 -17.86
CA ARG A 730 8.92 5.47 -16.42
C ARG A 730 7.63 6.22 -16.02
N PRO A 731 7.15 7.29 -16.71
CA PRO A 731 5.92 7.99 -16.33
C PRO A 731 4.65 7.12 -16.34
N VAL A 732 4.65 6.02 -17.10
CA VAL A 732 3.46 5.16 -17.26
C VAL A 732 2.92 4.61 -15.94
N TYR A 733 3.79 4.42 -14.93
CA TYR A 733 3.37 3.82 -13.66
C TYR A 733 2.37 4.68 -12.88
N SER A 734 2.50 6.01 -12.91
CA SER A 734 1.52 6.90 -12.26
C SER A 734 0.18 6.94 -13.00
N LEU A 735 0.19 6.70 -14.32
CA LEU A 735 -0.99 6.62 -15.18
C LEU A 735 -1.74 5.29 -14.99
N LEU A 736 -1.00 4.17 -14.95
CA LEU A 736 -1.52 2.84 -14.61
C LEU A 736 -2.26 2.85 -13.27
N LEU A 737 -1.65 3.45 -12.24
CA LEU A 737 -2.28 3.64 -10.93
C LEU A 737 -3.55 4.50 -11.04
N GLN A 738 -3.52 5.65 -11.71
CA GLN A 738 -4.71 6.49 -11.90
C GLN A 738 -5.86 5.75 -12.61
N GLN A 739 -5.55 5.01 -13.69
CA GLN A 739 -6.55 4.29 -14.46
C GLN A 739 -7.15 3.13 -13.65
N ALA A 740 -6.33 2.39 -12.90
CA ALA A 740 -6.81 1.36 -11.97
C ALA A 740 -7.68 1.94 -10.84
N GLY A 741 -7.32 3.11 -10.28
CA GLY A 741 -8.13 3.80 -9.26
C GLY A 741 -9.50 4.26 -9.80
N GLY A 742 -9.52 4.84 -11.00
CA GLY A 742 -10.74 5.25 -11.68
C GLY A 742 -11.66 4.06 -12.04
N ALA A 743 -11.10 3.00 -12.61
CA ALA A 743 -11.85 1.80 -12.96
C ALA A 743 -12.38 1.05 -11.72
N ALA A 744 -11.59 0.95 -10.64
CA ALA A 744 -12.01 0.37 -9.38
C ALA A 744 -13.21 1.12 -8.78
N VAL A 745 -13.17 2.46 -8.74
CA VAL A 745 -14.29 3.20 -8.15
C VAL A 745 -15.53 3.22 -9.04
N ALA A 746 -15.39 3.28 -10.37
CA ALA A 746 -16.53 3.12 -11.29
C ALA A 746 -17.23 1.76 -11.08
N THR A 747 -16.44 0.69 -10.91
CA THR A 747 -16.96 -0.66 -10.64
C THR A 747 -17.59 -0.77 -9.25
N TRP A 748 -17.06 -0.07 -8.25
CA TRP A 748 -17.66 -0.01 -6.90
C TRP A 748 -19.00 0.73 -6.89
N LEU A 749 -19.14 1.81 -7.66
CA LEU A 749 -20.42 2.50 -7.82
C LEU A 749 -21.46 1.62 -8.53
N GLU A 750 -21.07 0.84 -9.54
CA GLU A 750 -21.94 -0.20 -10.14
C GLU A 750 -22.32 -1.30 -9.13
N ALA A 751 -21.39 -1.71 -8.25
CA ALA A 751 -21.65 -2.70 -7.20
C ALA A 751 -22.72 -2.21 -6.21
N LEU A 752 -22.61 -0.96 -5.75
CA LEU A 752 -23.59 -0.33 -4.88
C LEU A 752 -24.96 -0.18 -5.57
N ALA A 753 -24.97 0.08 -6.89
CA ALA A 753 -26.19 0.10 -7.70
C ALA A 753 -26.85 -1.30 -7.87
N MET A 754 -26.20 -2.36 -7.41
CA MET A 754 -26.72 -3.74 -7.33
C MET A 754 -26.92 -4.23 -5.88
N GLY A 755 -26.85 -3.32 -4.90
CA GLY A 755 -27.02 -3.66 -3.48
C GLY A 755 -25.81 -4.35 -2.82
N LEU A 756 -24.67 -4.45 -3.51
CA LEU A 756 -23.43 -4.97 -2.94
C LEU A 756 -22.69 -3.88 -2.15
N VAL A 757 -22.07 -4.27 -1.05
CA VAL A 757 -21.18 -3.41 -0.25
C VAL A 757 -19.72 -3.81 -0.42
N GLY A 758 -18.80 -2.95 0.00
CA GLY A 758 -17.38 -3.26 0.00
C GLY A 758 -16.47 -2.07 0.12
N CYS A 759 -15.21 -2.24 -0.28
CA CYS A 759 -14.21 -1.17 -0.29
C CYS A 759 -13.07 -1.43 -1.29
N THR A 760 -12.46 -0.37 -1.79
CA THR A 760 -11.17 -0.44 -2.49
C THR A 760 -10.02 -0.70 -1.53
N VAL A 761 -9.10 -1.60 -1.90
CA VAL A 761 -8.02 -2.10 -1.05
C VAL A 761 -6.68 -2.00 -1.80
N GLY A 762 -5.72 -1.29 -1.21
CA GLY A 762 -4.32 -1.31 -1.67
C GLY A 762 -3.48 -2.38 -0.95
N GLY A 763 -4.00 -2.99 0.12
CA GLY A 763 -3.31 -4.00 0.93
C GLY A 763 -3.29 -5.39 0.32
N ILE A 764 -2.81 -5.49 -0.92
CA ILE A 764 -2.66 -6.76 -1.66
C ILE A 764 -1.33 -7.40 -1.24
N ILE A 765 -1.39 -8.66 -0.83
CA ILE A 765 -0.21 -9.51 -0.64
C ILE A 765 0.05 -10.19 -1.99
N GLU A 766 0.80 -9.50 -2.85
CA GLU A 766 1.07 -9.96 -4.22
C GLU A 766 1.70 -11.35 -4.26
N ALA A 767 2.51 -11.71 -3.27
CA ALA A 767 3.13 -13.02 -3.19
C ALA A 767 2.11 -14.18 -3.15
N GLY A 768 1.05 -14.04 -2.34
CA GLY A 768 -0.03 -15.02 -2.27
C GLY A 768 -0.83 -15.08 -3.56
N PHE A 769 -1.15 -13.91 -4.12
CA PHE A 769 -1.81 -13.84 -5.42
C PHE A 769 -0.98 -14.51 -6.53
N MET A 770 0.30 -14.16 -6.69
CA MET A 770 1.22 -14.77 -7.66
C MET A 770 1.31 -16.30 -7.50
N ARG A 771 1.43 -16.78 -6.24
CA ARG A 771 1.51 -18.21 -5.89
C ARG A 771 0.27 -18.99 -6.35
N LEU A 772 -0.92 -18.38 -6.21
CA LEU A 772 -2.21 -19.01 -6.50
C LEU A 772 -2.65 -18.84 -7.96
N ALA A 773 -2.44 -17.65 -8.54
CA ALA A 773 -2.80 -17.29 -9.90
C ALA A 773 -1.81 -17.80 -10.97
N GLY A 774 -0.60 -18.17 -10.55
CA GLY A 774 0.50 -18.50 -11.46
C GLY A 774 0.90 -17.31 -12.33
N THR A 775 1.09 -16.13 -11.72
CA THR A 775 1.60 -14.93 -12.41
C THR A 775 3.06 -14.67 -12.09
N ASP A 776 3.76 -13.98 -13.00
CA ASP A 776 5.16 -13.58 -12.83
C ASP A 776 5.33 -12.36 -11.90
N GLY A 777 4.25 -11.59 -11.73
CA GLY A 777 4.22 -10.31 -11.04
C GLY A 777 5.02 -9.22 -11.77
N TYR A 778 5.09 -9.25 -13.11
CA TYR A 778 5.67 -8.19 -13.96
C TYR A 778 4.81 -7.95 -15.21
N CYS A 779 4.70 -8.92 -16.12
CA CYS A 779 3.74 -8.89 -17.24
C CYS A 779 2.29 -9.13 -16.76
N GLU A 780 2.11 -9.78 -15.62
CA GLU A 780 0.81 -9.90 -14.93
C GLU A 780 0.92 -9.38 -13.48
N THR A 781 0.95 -8.05 -13.36
CA THR A 781 1.17 -7.33 -12.09
C THR A 781 -0.14 -6.85 -11.45
N PRO A 782 -0.43 -7.17 -10.17
CA PRO A 782 -1.49 -6.52 -9.41
C PRO A 782 -1.19 -5.05 -9.12
N LEU A 783 -2.11 -4.15 -9.46
CA LEU A 783 -2.03 -2.73 -9.11
C LEU A 783 -2.93 -2.38 -7.92
N PHE A 784 -4.22 -2.67 -8.01
CA PHE A 784 -5.23 -2.21 -7.04
C PHE A 784 -6.39 -3.19 -6.95
N SER A 785 -7.20 -3.16 -5.89
CA SER A 785 -8.35 -4.07 -5.77
C SER A 785 -9.60 -3.45 -5.18
N LEU A 786 -10.71 -4.15 -5.36
CA LEU A 786 -12.04 -3.85 -4.86
C LEU A 786 -12.63 -5.14 -4.27
N VAL A 787 -12.83 -5.18 -2.96
CA VAL A 787 -13.41 -6.33 -2.25
C VAL A 787 -14.90 -6.10 -2.04
N LEU A 788 -15.74 -7.08 -2.37
CA LEU A 788 -17.20 -6.96 -2.48
C LEU A 788 -17.94 -8.14 -1.82
N GLY A 789 -19.14 -7.86 -1.32
CA GLY A 789 -20.08 -8.87 -0.82
C GLY A 789 -21.40 -8.25 -0.43
N HIS A 790 -22.23 -9.03 0.27
CA HIS A 790 -23.48 -8.53 0.85
C HIS A 790 -23.21 -7.90 2.23
N SER A 791 -24.03 -6.93 2.61
CA SER A 791 -23.97 -6.39 3.97
C SER A 791 -24.40 -7.45 4.97
N ILE A 792 -23.85 -7.37 6.19
CA ILE A 792 -24.56 -7.91 7.34
C ILE A 792 -25.78 -7.00 7.55
N GLU A 793 -26.97 -7.59 7.75
CA GLU A 793 -28.17 -6.82 8.10
C GLU A 793 -28.11 -6.42 9.58
N ASP A 794 -28.52 -5.19 9.89
CA ASP A 794 -28.60 -4.66 11.27
C ASP A 794 -29.75 -5.32 12.05
N GLY A 795 -29.56 -6.61 12.37
CA GLY A 795 -30.54 -7.47 13.04
C GLY A 795 -30.08 -8.90 13.33
N ALA A 796 -28.92 -9.33 12.82
CA ALA A 796 -28.35 -10.66 13.07
C ALA A 796 -26.97 -10.56 13.75
N CYS A 797 -26.98 -10.44 15.08
CA CYS A 797 -25.80 -10.49 15.96
C CYS A 797 -26.16 -11.20 17.28
#